data_AF-A0A9P1N743-F1
#
_entry.id   AF-A0A9P1N743-F1
#
_cell.length_a   1.000
_cell.length_b   1.000
_cell.length_c   1.000
_cell.angle_alpha   90.00
_cell.angle_beta   90.00
_cell.angle_gamma   90.00
#
_symmetry.space_group_name_H-M   'P 1'
#
loop_
_entity.id
_entity.type
_entity.pdbx_description
1 polymer ?
#
loop_
_entity_poly.entity_id
_entity_poly.type
_entity_poly.pdbx_seq_one_letter_code
_entity_poly.pdbx_strand_id
1 'polypeptide(L)'
;MFQNRRQLLVLLSTSLIVIIVLRHFNKNPNDRKSFLGNVIDNHGEQNSPDYFLAVQPHAHVLNGTSDQIHEEDHYDSKTCPIQEWNQIETNILPNQLYHNLLMNISVEKKNVLLNKTPSPFSAFAYSDHIVVTLTSEKNYSDVVLCRYYDCKMRELIGQHFVSKHFPQATVFCGRRKGAEYISITENLEDEAESPIRITRRDAKKPPHYFTVCLSPLYGDEPKFLQIVDFVEYYKLQGATFFHIYVRNVSNYDRILLDDYVRTGEIELIQVHDHYWRADFMWHRVQINDCHFRSKYFSKWTAFVDIDERIQMKKYPELRIVDLLDQTTPNVSTLHFSVDWIIKDQLSPQKYINDSQLEEEMIFRKFTNSSTKTDTYKQPKCIIRAERIALMSIHHPPAVYDESKISVVNYRIAAVRHYRNSFHKLFPEQIQRMMEYGPYNQSFVAPWISGNLTRNILKRVKYLYDIEIPTIVEQEKYYAYEGSKMSLEKIQFWRSSAASSIECEKLVTASRLLEIQKFRNGDEKSFNFKYSILPPSLENISESEQEQENFVTIGVGKDITAELAYRNVSRMTKFFGADPIFMDNYELYSKIGLYFPLAIGASDGYSTAIVLLNNLYQNFNVFHIDLIYFVRNILKILTIENLWLDNEYAEYDLLPYFYKNGQLDQNGITICQFNIEIHLAQHDRHYKKFKEFIQKIVEDRQYAILNHLLVGHHRMYLFNYGNKYCVEKYISP
;
A
#
# COMPACT_ATOMS: atom_id res chain seq x y z
N MET A 1 23.21 51.09 3.00
CA MET A 1 22.45 49.84 2.80
C MET A 1 21.09 50.05 2.13
N PHE A 2 20.25 50.97 2.61
CA PHE A 2 18.88 51.19 2.08
C PHE A 2 18.78 51.55 0.59
N GLN A 3 19.72 52.33 0.03
CA GLN A 3 19.74 52.64 -1.42
C GLN A 3 20.03 51.41 -2.32
N ASN A 4 20.79 50.42 -1.82
CA ASN A 4 21.11 49.21 -2.58
C ASN A 4 19.95 48.20 -2.61
N ARG A 5 19.13 48.14 -1.55
CA ARG A 5 17.93 47.26 -1.50
C ARG A 5 16.82 47.73 -2.45
N ARG A 6 16.66 49.04 -2.67
CA ARG A 6 15.70 49.59 -3.65
C ARG A 6 16.09 49.36 -5.12
N GLN A 7 17.39 49.37 -5.46
CA GLN A 7 17.86 49.03 -6.81
C GLN A 7 17.58 47.55 -7.17
N LEU A 8 17.58 46.66 -6.16
CA LEU A 8 17.26 45.24 -6.33
C LEU A 8 15.79 44.99 -6.74
N LEU A 9 14.84 45.77 -6.21
CA LEU A 9 13.44 45.71 -6.62
C LEU A 9 13.25 46.05 -8.10
N VAL A 10 14.03 47.01 -8.62
CA VAL A 10 14.01 47.36 -10.04
C VAL A 10 14.61 46.23 -10.88
N LEU A 11 15.67 45.57 -10.43
CA LEU A 11 16.26 44.42 -11.14
C LEU A 11 15.35 43.16 -11.11
N LEU A 12 14.70 42.88 -9.97
CA LEU A 12 13.75 41.77 -9.82
C LEU A 12 12.43 42.00 -10.59
N SER A 13 11.99 43.26 -10.74
CA SER A 13 10.75 43.62 -11.44
C SER A 13 10.91 43.92 -12.94
N THR A 14 12.13 44.23 -13.41
CA THR A 14 12.37 44.53 -14.83
C THR A 14 12.48 43.26 -15.66
N SER A 15 11.82 43.27 -16.82
CA SER A 15 11.66 42.16 -17.77
C SER A 15 12.95 41.47 -18.27
N LEU A 16 14.14 41.90 -17.82
CA LEU A 16 15.42 41.31 -18.20
C LEU A 16 15.60 39.88 -17.66
N ILE A 17 15.12 39.60 -16.44
CA ILE A 17 15.20 38.25 -15.83
C ILE A 17 14.32 37.26 -16.60
N VAL A 18 13.09 37.65 -16.95
CA VAL A 18 12.16 36.82 -17.72
C VAL A 18 12.69 36.55 -19.13
N ILE A 19 13.33 37.53 -19.78
CA ILE A 19 13.91 37.35 -21.12
C ILE A 19 15.12 36.40 -21.08
N ILE A 20 15.97 36.46 -20.05
CA ILE A 20 17.15 35.58 -19.93
C ILE A 20 16.73 34.16 -19.55
N VAL A 21 15.79 34.01 -18.60
CA VAL A 21 15.24 32.73 -18.17
C VAL A 21 14.50 32.03 -19.31
N LEU A 22 13.62 32.72 -20.03
CA LEU A 22 12.94 32.15 -21.20
C LEU A 22 13.89 31.90 -22.38
N ARG A 23 14.91 32.74 -22.61
CA ARG A 23 15.94 32.48 -23.65
C ARG A 23 16.85 31.30 -23.32
N HIS A 24 17.10 31.03 -22.05
CA HIS A 24 17.88 29.86 -21.63
C HIS A 24 17.05 28.57 -21.68
N PHE A 25 15.76 28.64 -21.35
CA PHE A 25 14.84 27.50 -21.37
C PHE A 25 14.27 27.13 -22.76
N ASN A 26 14.29 28.05 -23.75
CA ASN A 26 13.82 27.79 -25.13
C ASN A 26 14.94 27.46 -26.15
N LYS A 27 16.19 27.27 -25.73
CA LYS A 27 17.27 26.92 -26.68
C LYS A 27 17.19 25.45 -27.13
N ASN A 28 17.14 25.27 -28.45
CA ASN A 28 17.12 23.99 -29.15
C ASN A 28 18.38 23.15 -28.81
N PRO A 29 18.29 21.82 -28.60
CA PRO A 29 19.43 20.98 -28.22
C PRO A 29 20.61 20.98 -29.21
N ASN A 30 20.38 21.36 -30.46
CA ASN A 30 21.41 21.40 -31.51
C ASN A 30 22.45 22.54 -31.34
N ASP A 31 22.19 23.54 -30.50
CA ASP A 31 23.11 24.66 -30.28
C ASP A 31 24.17 24.39 -29.19
N ARG A 32 24.21 23.18 -28.58
CA ARG A 32 25.19 22.81 -27.53
C ARG A 32 26.48 22.16 -28.03
N LYS A 33 26.77 22.16 -29.34
CA LYS A 33 27.96 21.48 -29.89
C LYS A 33 29.29 22.26 -29.82
N SER A 34 29.37 23.43 -29.16
CA SER A 34 30.61 24.23 -29.16
C SER A 34 31.38 24.28 -27.84
N PHE A 35 31.17 23.37 -26.87
CA PHE A 35 31.93 23.43 -25.60
C PHE A 35 32.50 22.12 -25.05
N LEU A 36 32.33 20.99 -25.74
CA LEU A 36 33.03 19.75 -25.44
C LEU A 36 33.56 19.16 -26.75
N GLY A 37 34.75 19.61 -27.12
CA GLY A 37 35.49 19.06 -28.26
C GLY A 37 36.23 17.77 -27.88
N ASN A 38 36.15 16.82 -28.81
CA ASN A 38 37.11 15.75 -29.12
C ASN A 38 37.21 14.58 -28.14
N VAL A 39 36.59 13.44 -28.49
CA VAL A 39 37.25 12.14 -28.70
C VAL A 39 36.37 11.27 -29.64
N ILE A 40 36.86 11.14 -30.88
CA ILE A 40 36.80 9.98 -31.80
C ILE A 40 35.48 9.63 -32.51
N ASP A 41 35.48 9.95 -33.81
CA ASP A 41 34.77 9.30 -34.92
C ASP A 41 35.18 7.83 -35.10
N ASN A 42 34.24 6.93 -35.46
CA ASN A 42 34.17 6.32 -36.80
C ASN A 42 33.30 5.04 -36.83
N HIS A 43 32.65 4.88 -38.00
CA HIS A 43 31.93 3.70 -38.52
C HIS A 43 30.52 3.47 -37.98
N GLY A 44 29.49 3.25 -38.80
CA GLY A 44 29.39 3.09 -40.24
C GLY A 44 27.94 2.78 -40.57
N GLU A 45 27.43 3.35 -41.66
CA GLU A 45 26.12 3.06 -42.23
C GLU A 45 26.00 1.57 -42.58
N GLN A 46 24.86 0.94 -42.25
CA GLN A 46 24.26 -0.09 -43.10
C GLN A 46 22.81 -0.43 -42.68
N ASN A 47 21.90 -0.12 -43.60
CA ASN A 47 20.71 -0.85 -44.04
C ASN A 47 19.77 -1.51 -43.02
N SER A 48 18.56 -0.97 -42.98
CA SER A 48 17.32 -1.69 -42.68
C SER A 48 17.12 -2.90 -43.63
N PRO A 49 16.39 -3.92 -43.17
CA PRO A 49 15.11 -4.17 -43.83
C PRO A 49 13.96 -4.38 -42.84
N ASP A 50 12.79 -4.02 -43.37
CA ASP A 50 11.45 -4.15 -42.80
C ASP A 50 11.16 -5.53 -42.20
N TYR A 51 10.62 -5.53 -40.98
CA TYR A 51 9.62 -6.50 -40.56
C TYR A 51 8.53 -5.79 -39.75
N PHE A 52 7.51 -5.31 -40.47
CA PHE A 52 6.18 -5.11 -39.92
C PHE A 52 5.57 -6.48 -39.61
N LEU A 53 5.29 -6.75 -38.34
CA LEU A 53 4.12 -7.52 -37.93
C LEU A 53 3.64 -6.97 -36.58
N ALA A 54 2.60 -6.14 -36.64
CA ALA A 54 1.85 -5.69 -35.49
C ALA A 54 1.21 -6.90 -34.79
N VAL A 55 1.54 -7.13 -33.53
CA VAL A 55 0.75 -7.97 -32.63
C VAL A 55 0.00 -7.05 -31.69
N GLN A 56 -1.26 -6.79 -32.03
CA GLN A 56 -2.22 -6.23 -31.07
C GLN A 56 -2.52 -7.27 -29.98
N PRO A 57 -2.71 -6.88 -28.72
CA PRO A 57 -3.09 -7.79 -27.66
C PRO A 57 -4.51 -8.31 -27.92
N HIS A 58 -4.59 -9.61 -28.24
CA HIS A 58 -5.84 -10.34 -28.33
C HIS A 58 -6.54 -10.33 -26.98
N ALA A 59 -7.71 -9.67 -26.94
CA ALA A 59 -8.78 -10.01 -26.02
C ALA A 59 -9.05 -11.51 -26.13
N HIS A 60 -8.92 -12.24 -25.03
CA HIS A 60 -9.26 -13.66 -24.98
C HIS A 60 -10.78 -13.83 -25.10
N VAL A 61 -11.19 -14.01 -26.35
CA VAL A 61 -12.39 -14.74 -26.75
C VAL A 61 -12.14 -16.21 -26.41
N LEU A 62 -12.97 -16.76 -25.53
CA LEU A 62 -13.10 -18.21 -25.34
C LEU A 62 -13.93 -18.77 -26.49
N ASN A 63 -13.36 -19.69 -27.27
CA ASN A 63 -14.06 -20.62 -28.16
C ASN A 63 -13.16 -21.86 -28.29
N GLY A 64 -13.63 -23.10 -28.21
CA GLY A 64 -14.96 -23.64 -28.05
C GLY A 64 -14.89 -25.16 -28.21
N THR A 65 -15.93 -25.87 -27.81
CA THR A 65 -16.32 -27.11 -28.49
C THR A 65 -17.71 -26.85 -29.04
N SER A 66 -17.86 -26.99 -30.36
CA SER A 66 -19.13 -26.78 -31.05
C SER A 66 -20.07 -27.92 -30.69
N ASP A 67 -21.31 -27.56 -30.33
CA ASP A 67 -22.51 -27.97 -31.07
C ASP A 67 -23.72 -27.50 -30.26
N GLN A 68 -24.31 -26.38 -30.70
CA GLN A 68 -25.75 -26.08 -30.74
C GLN A 68 -25.93 -24.57 -30.93
N ILE A 69 -26.42 -24.20 -32.12
CA ILE A 69 -26.94 -22.88 -32.42
C ILE A 69 -28.26 -22.75 -31.65
N HIS A 70 -28.30 -21.90 -30.61
CA HIS A 70 -29.54 -21.47 -29.96
C HIS A 70 -29.56 -19.95 -29.82
N GLU A 71 -30.56 -19.37 -30.50
CA GLU A 71 -31.32 -18.13 -30.29
C GLU A 71 -30.60 -16.90 -29.70
N GLU A 72 -30.63 -15.81 -30.47
CA GLU A 72 -30.29 -14.46 -30.02
C GLU A 72 -31.22 -14.01 -28.88
N ASP A 73 -30.72 -14.08 -27.64
CA ASP A 73 -31.39 -13.49 -26.48
C ASP A 73 -31.43 -11.96 -26.61
N HIS A 74 -32.62 -11.42 -26.88
CA HIS A 74 -32.90 -9.98 -26.78
C HIS A 74 -32.68 -9.49 -25.33
N TYR A 75 -31.52 -8.88 -25.06
CA TYR A 75 -31.27 -8.20 -23.79
C TYR A 75 -32.04 -6.87 -23.71
N ASP A 76 -33.13 -6.83 -22.94
CA ASP A 76 -33.82 -5.59 -22.56
C ASP A 76 -33.18 -4.97 -21.32
N SER A 77 -32.80 -3.69 -21.41
CA SER A 77 -32.29 -2.88 -20.30
C SER A 77 -33.24 -2.79 -19.10
N LYS A 78 -34.52 -3.19 -19.23
CA LYS A 78 -35.52 -3.17 -18.15
C LYS A 78 -35.58 -4.47 -17.33
N THR A 79 -35.21 -5.61 -17.91
CA THR A 79 -35.35 -6.94 -17.28
C THR A 79 -34.03 -7.49 -16.77
N CYS A 80 -34.05 -8.17 -15.61
CA CYS A 80 -32.91 -8.98 -15.17
C CYS A 80 -33.07 -10.40 -15.72
N PRO A 81 -32.25 -10.83 -16.70
CA PRO A 81 -32.29 -12.21 -17.15
C PRO A 81 -31.85 -13.13 -16.01
N ILE A 82 -32.67 -14.16 -15.75
CA ILE A 82 -32.40 -15.11 -14.67
C ILE A 82 -31.78 -16.37 -15.28
N GLN A 83 -30.49 -16.56 -15.03
CA GLN A 83 -29.76 -17.74 -15.47
C GLN A 83 -30.36 -19.02 -14.87
N GLU A 84 -30.31 -20.13 -15.60
CA GLU A 84 -30.95 -21.41 -15.23
C GLU A 84 -30.56 -21.88 -13.80
N TRP A 85 -29.26 -21.79 -13.45
CA TRP A 85 -28.77 -22.16 -12.13
C TRP A 85 -29.34 -21.30 -10.98
N ASN A 86 -29.85 -20.11 -11.30
CA ASN A 86 -30.42 -19.14 -10.37
C ASN A 86 -31.96 -19.12 -10.40
N GLN A 87 -32.59 -20.13 -11.02
CA GLN A 87 -34.04 -20.37 -10.96
C GLN A 87 -34.44 -21.31 -9.81
N ILE A 88 -33.73 -21.23 -8.69
CA ILE A 88 -33.90 -22.12 -7.54
C ILE A 88 -34.42 -21.32 -6.34
N GLU A 89 -35.40 -21.89 -5.65
CA GLU A 89 -35.93 -21.36 -4.40
C GLU A 89 -35.94 -22.47 -3.33
N THR A 90 -35.43 -22.16 -2.13
CA THR A 90 -35.40 -23.12 -1.03
C THR A 90 -35.88 -22.48 0.28
N ASN A 91 -36.66 -23.25 1.03
CA ASN A 91 -37.23 -22.83 2.32
C ASN A 91 -36.70 -23.65 3.50
N ILE A 92 -35.81 -24.62 3.24
CA ILE A 92 -35.20 -25.50 4.23
C ILE A 92 -33.69 -25.45 4.03
N LEU A 93 -32.93 -25.28 5.11
CA LEU A 93 -31.47 -25.32 5.08
C LEU A 93 -30.96 -26.76 5.26
N PRO A 94 -29.89 -27.17 4.56
CA PRO A 94 -29.26 -28.46 4.81
C PRO A 94 -28.65 -28.54 6.20
N ASN A 95 -28.69 -29.72 6.83
CA ASN A 95 -28.09 -30.00 8.14
C ASN A 95 -28.56 -29.09 9.29
N GLN A 96 -29.71 -28.42 9.17
CA GLN A 96 -30.20 -27.44 10.15
C GLN A 96 -30.32 -28.03 11.57
N LEU A 97 -30.76 -29.28 11.71
CA LEU A 97 -30.81 -29.96 13.02
C LEU A 97 -29.41 -30.10 13.65
N TYR A 98 -28.41 -30.42 12.85
CA TYR A 98 -27.03 -30.56 13.33
C TYR A 98 -26.40 -29.20 13.66
N HIS A 99 -26.66 -28.17 12.85
CA HIS A 99 -26.28 -26.79 13.17
C HIS A 99 -26.89 -26.32 14.49
N ASN A 100 -28.19 -26.60 14.71
CA ASN A 100 -28.87 -26.29 15.97
C ASN A 100 -28.24 -27.02 17.17
N LEU A 101 -27.85 -28.28 17.00
CA LEU A 101 -27.14 -29.04 18.03
C LEU A 101 -25.79 -28.38 18.37
N LEU A 102 -24.99 -28.04 17.36
CA LEU A 102 -23.68 -27.40 17.53
C LEU A 102 -23.78 -26.01 18.19
N MET A 103 -24.82 -25.24 17.83
CA MET A 103 -25.15 -23.96 18.48
C MET A 103 -25.48 -24.14 19.97
N ASN A 104 -26.30 -25.14 20.31
CA ASN A 104 -26.74 -25.39 21.69
C ASN A 104 -25.58 -25.76 22.61
N ILE A 105 -24.61 -26.55 22.13
CA ILE A 105 -23.41 -26.89 22.91
C ILE A 105 -22.31 -25.83 22.84
N SER A 106 -22.56 -24.70 22.17
CA SER A 106 -21.67 -23.53 22.07
C SER A 106 -20.26 -23.85 21.55
N VAL A 107 -20.12 -24.75 20.57
CA VAL A 107 -18.81 -25.07 19.97
C VAL A 107 -18.18 -23.80 19.39
N GLU A 108 -16.94 -23.51 19.80
CA GLU A 108 -16.13 -22.34 19.36
C GLU A 108 -16.79 -20.97 19.61
N LYS A 109 -17.75 -20.84 20.55
CA LYS A 109 -18.31 -19.53 20.90
C LYS A 109 -17.26 -18.65 21.57
N LYS A 110 -16.88 -17.52 20.94
CA LYS A 110 -15.98 -16.51 21.55
C LYS A 110 -16.61 -15.13 21.57
N ASN A 111 -16.73 -14.55 22.75
CA ASN A 111 -17.27 -13.20 22.97
C ASN A 111 -16.20 -12.12 22.75
N VAL A 112 -15.53 -12.15 21.60
CA VAL A 112 -14.41 -11.26 21.33
C VAL A 112 -14.78 -10.48 20.08
N LEU A 113 -15.47 -9.35 20.23
CA LEU A 113 -15.45 -8.17 19.34
C LEU A 113 -16.61 -7.21 19.68
N LEU A 114 -16.38 -5.91 19.45
CA LEU A 114 -17.33 -4.83 19.77
C LEU A 114 -18.33 -4.55 18.63
N ASN A 115 -18.05 -4.97 17.39
CA ASN A 115 -18.92 -4.74 16.25
C ASN A 115 -20.20 -5.59 16.36
N LYS A 116 -21.37 -4.94 16.28
CA LYS A 116 -22.69 -5.55 16.44
C LYS A 116 -23.44 -5.71 15.11
N THR A 117 -23.23 -4.81 14.15
CA THR A 117 -24.00 -4.81 12.91
C THR A 117 -23.53 -5.93 11.97
N PRO A 118 -24.45 -6.73 11.39
CA PRO A 118 -24.12 -7.69 10.36
C PRO A 118 -23.56 -6.99 9.11
N SER A 119 -22.27 -7.18 8.83
CA SER A 119 -21.61 -6.60 7.66
C SER A 119 -21.18 -7.71 6.68
N PRO A 120 -21.86 -7.86 5.53
CA PRO A 120 -21.58 -8.92 4.56
C PRO A 120 -20.17 -8.83 3.96
N PHE A 121 -19.42 -9.93 3.99
CA PHE A 121 -18.06 -10.03 3.48
C PHE A 121 -17.97 -10.78 2.15
N SER A 122 -18.55 -11.98 2.07
CA SER A 122 -18.65 -12.76 0.83
C SER A 122 -19.88 -13.66 0.85
N ALA A 123 -20.41 -13.98 -0.34
CA ALA A 123 -21.60 -14.82 -0.49
C ALA A 123 -21.37 -15.92 -1.53
N PHE A 124 -21.70 -17.16 -1.18
CA PHE A 124 -21.49 -18.34 -2.01
C PHE A 124 -22.79 -19.13 -2.18
N ALA A 125 -23.26 -19.28 -3.42
CA ALA A 125 -24.44 -20.08 -3.75
C ALA A 125 -24.07 -21.52 -4.06
N TYR A 126 -24.56 -22.43 -3.23
CA TYR A 126 -24.56 -23.87 -3.47
C TYR A 126 -25.87 -24.31 -4.11
N SER A 127 -26.01 -25.61 -4.37
CA SER A 127 -27.21 -26.18 -5.01
C SER A 127 -28.52 -25.87 -4.28
N ASP A 128 -28.49 -25.79 -2.95
CA ASP A 128 -29.67 -25.76 -2.07
C ASP A 128 -29.69 -24.58 -1.08
N HIS A 129 -28.59 -23.84 -0.93
CA HIS A 129 -28.49 -22.71 0.00
C HIS A 129 -27.43 -21.70 -0.45
N ILE A 130 -27.41 -20.54 0.19
CA ILE A 130 -26.37 -19.52 0.09
C ILE A 130 -25.68 -19.44 1.45
N VAL A 131 -24.35 -19.37 1.48
CA VAL A 131 -23.61 -19.03 2.70
C VAL A 131 -23.07 -17.63 2.57
N VAL A 132 -23.35 -16.79 3.56
CA VAL A 132 -22.86 -15.43 3.67
C VAL A 132 -21.87 -15.37 4.83
N THR A 133 -20.62 -15.05 4.55
CA THR A 133 -19.62 -14.71 5.58
C THR A 133 -19.73 -13.23 5.92
N LEU A 134 -19.46 -12.89 7.16
CA LEU A 134 -19.59 -11.54 7.70
C LEU A 134 -18.25 -11.06 8.28
N THR A 135 -18.05 -9.75 8.32
CA THR A 135 -16.91 -9.17 9.05
C THR A 135 -17.20 -9.08 10.56
N SER A 136 -18.46 -9.03 10.99
CA SER A 136 -18.85 -8.97 12.40
C SER A 136 -18.83 -10.35 13.07
N GLU A 137 -18.13 -10.46 14.19
CA GLU A 137 -17.93 -11.74 14.89
C GLU A 137 -18.68 -11.86 16.21
N LYS A 138 -19.35 -10.80 16.69
CA LYS A 138 -19.98 -10.85 18.02
C LYS A 138 -21.20 -11.78 18.07
N ASN A 139 -21.85 -11.98 16.93
CA ASN A 139 -23.16 -12.59 16.90
C ASN A 139 -23.03 -14.12 16.71
N TYR A 140 -23.61 -14.89 17.64
CA TYR A 140 -23.62 -16.36 17.63
C TYR A 140 -24.98 -16.85 18.10
N SER A 141 -25.66 -17.59 17.23
CA SER A 141 -27.06 -18.02 17.40
C SER A 141 -28.10 -16.90 17.38
N ASP A 142 -27.70 -15.64 17.15
CA ASP A 142 -28.63 -14.52 17.00
C ASP A 142 -29.43 -14.66 15.70
N VAL A 143 -30.69 -14.28 15.74
CA VAL A 143 -31.61 -14.35 14.60
C VAL A 143 -31.33 -13.18 13.66
N VAL A 144 -31.28 -13.48 12.36
CA VAL A 144 -31.04 -12.50 11.29
C VAL A 144 -31.92 -12.79 10.08
N LEU A 145 -31.99 -11.80 9.20
CA LEU A 145 -32.74 -11.84 7.95
C LEU A 145 -31.77 -11.74 6.78
N CYS A 146 -31.87 -12.71 5.86
CA CYS A 146 -31.25 -12.62 4.56
C CYS A 146 -32.12 -11.77 3.64
N ARG A 147 -31.56 -10.69 3.09
CA ARG A 147 -32.21 -9.78 2.15
C ARG A 147 -31.60 -9.95 0.77
N TYR A 148 -32.44 -10.16 -0.23
CA TYR A 148 -32.01 -10.56 -1.58
C TYR A 148 -32.25 -9.44 -2.56
N TYR A 149 -31.35 -9.32 -3.54
CA TYR A 149 -31.40 -8.26 -4.54
C TYR A 149 -31.17 -8.82 -5.93
N ASP A 150 -31.83 -8.22 -6.91
CA ASP A 150 -31.70 -8.60 -8.32
C ASP A 150 -30.39 -8.08 -8.96
N CYS A 151 -30.22 -8.34 -10.26
CA CYS A 151 -29.05 -7.92 -11.04
C CYS A 151 -28.81 -6.39 -11.06
N LYS A 152 -29.81 -5.59 -10.68
CA LYS A 152 -29.75 -4.12 -10.61
C LYS A 152 -29.70 -3.63 -9.16
N MET A 153 -29.40 -4.53 -8.21
CA MET A 153 -29.36 -4.24 -6.78
C MET A 153 -30.71 -3.73 -6.23
N ARG A 154 -31.84 -4.11 -6.85
CA ARG A 154 -33.17 -3.82 -6.30
C ARG A 154 -33.59 -4.95 -5.40
N GLU A 155 -34.09 -4.63 -4.21
CA GLU A 155 -34.51 -5.64 -3.24
C GLU A 155 -35.71 -6.44 -3.77
N LEU A 156 -35.64 -7.75 -3.59
CA LEU A 156 -36.73 -8.68 -3.82
C LEU A 156 -37.68 -8.65 -2.61
N ILE A 157 -38.56 -7.65 -2.60
CA ILE A 157 -39.49 -7.39 -1.48
C ILE A 157 -40.32 -8.65 -1.16
N GLY A 158 -40.44 -8.97 0.13
CA GLY A 158 -41.19 -10.13 0.62
C GLY A 158 -40.48 -11.48 0.48
N GLN A 159 -39.29 -11.51 -0.13
CA GLN A 159 -38.51 -12.73 -0.33
C GLN A 159 -37.44 -12.96 0.76
N HIS A 160 -37.52 -12.26 1.89
CA HIS A 160 -36.56 -12.42 2.98
C HIS A 160 -36.55 -13.85 3.54
N PHE A 161 -35.42 -14.25 4.14
CA PHE A 161 -35.26 -15.56 4.76
C PHE A 161 -34.74 -15.41 6.18
N VAL A 162 -35.47 -15.96 7.16
CA VAL A 162 -35.07 -15.93 8.57
C VAL A 162 -34.01 -17.01 8.81
N SER A 163 -32.87 -16.62 9.37
CA SER A 163 -31.77 -17.52 9.70
C SER A 163 -31.13 -17.15 11.03
N LYS A 164 -30.00 -17.80 11.35
CA LYS A 164 -29.19 -17.54 12.53
C LYS A 164 -27.72 -17.43 12.17
N HIS A 165 -26.97 -16.69 13.00
CA HIS A 165 -25.52 -16.69 12.93
C HIS A 165 -24.95 -18.06 13.33
N PHE A 166 -24.45 -18.80 12.34
CA PHE A 166 -23.75 -20.06 12.54
C PHE A 166 -22.89 -20.44 11.32
N PRO A 167 -21.62 -20.86 11.50
CA PRO A 167 -20.79 -20.62 12.68
C PRO A 167 -20.60 -19.11 12.94
N GLN A 168 -19.75 -18.72 13.90
CA GLN A 168 -19.46 -17.30 14.19
C GLN A 168 -19.16 -16.52 12.89
N ALA A 169 -19.74 -15.32 12.73
CA ALA A 169 -19.58 -14.50 11.52
C ALA A 169 -20.01 -15.18 10.19
N THR A 170 -20.96 -16.11 10.23
CA THR A 170 -21.50 -16.77 9.03
C THR A 170 -23.01 -16.93 9.15
N VAL A 171 -23.73 -16.83 8.02
CA VAL A 171 -25.18 -17.02 7.93
C VAL A 171 -25.52 -17.93 6.76
N PHE A 172 -26.40 -18.90 6.98
CA PHE A 172 -26.94 -19.78 5.94
C PHE A 172 -28.30 -19.27 5.48
N CYS A 173 -28.45 -18.95 4.21
CA CYS A 173 -29.65 -18.38 3.63
C CYS A 173 -30.27 -19.34 2.61
N GLY A 174 -31.61 -19.34 2.48
CA GLY A 174 -32.29 -20.05 1.40
C GLY A 174 -31.92 -19.47 0.02
N ARG A 175 -32.13 -20.24 -1.05
CA ARG A 175 -32.03 -19.75 -2.43
C ARG A 175 -33.28 -18.93 -2.77
N ARG A 176 -33.13 -17.91 -3.61
CA ARG A 176 -34.23 -17.11 -4.17
C ARG A 176 -34.03 -16.95 -5.66
N LYS A 177 -35.10 -17.12 -6.43
CA LYS A 177 -35.08 -16.98 -7.88
C LYS A 177 -34.63 -15.57 -8.26
N GLY A 178 -33.59 -15.47 -9.08
CA GLY A 178 -33.06 -14.20 -9.60
C GLY A 178 -32.28 -13.34 -8.60
N ALA A 179 -31.94 -13.87 -7.43
CA ALA A 179 -31.07 -13.16 -6.48
C ALA A 179 -29.62 -13.19 -6.96
N GLU A 180 -29.08 -12.02 -7.31
CA GLU A 180 -27.68 -11.83 -7.74
C GLU A 180 -26.82 -11.22 -6.63
N TYR A 181 -27.44 -10.49 -5.69
CA TYR A 181 -26.78 -9.94 -4.52
C TYR A 181 -27.57 -10.24 -3.24
N ILE A 182 -26.88 -10.19 -2.10
CA ILE A 182 -27.44 -10.48 -0.79
C ILE A 182 -26.85 -9.55 0.27
N SER A 183 -27.66 -9.21 1.27
CA SER A 183 -27.24 -8.51 2.49
C SER A 183 -27.91 -9.15 3.71
N ILE A 184 -27.44 -8.84 4.92
CA ILE A 184 -27.94 -9.40 6.17
C ILE A 184 -28.37 -8.26 7.09
N THR A 185 -29.53 -8.40 7.73
CA THR A 185 -30.00 -7.49 8.78
C THR A 185 -30.51 -8.24 10.01
N GLU A 186 -30.68 -7.58 11.15
CA GLU A 186 -31.30 -8.17 12.33
C GLU A 186 -32.84 -8.13 12.20
N ASN A 187 -33.36 -6.99 11.72
CA ASN A 187 -34.79 -6.72 11.53
C ASN A 187 -35.10 -6.25 10.10
N LEU A 188 -36.39 -6.22 9.73
CA LEU A 188 -36.83 -5.80 8.38
C LEU A 188 -36.74 -4.28 8.20
N GLU A 189 -36.87 -3.56 9.31
CA GLU A 189 -36.84 -2.09 9.39
C GLU A 189 -35.42 -1.54 9.34
N ASP A 190 -34.41 -2.39 9.61
CA ASP A 190 -33.00 -1.99 9.60
C ASP A 190 -32.56 -1.63 8.17
N GLU A 191 -31.73 -0.60 8.05
CA GLU A 191 -31.06 -0.29 6.80
C GLU A 191 -30.01 -1.37 6.50
N ALA A 192 -30.15 -2.04 5.35
CA ALA A 192 -29.19 -3.07 4.94
C ALA A 192 -27.88 -2.43 4.49
N GLU A 193 -26.75 -3.02 4.91
CA GLU A 193 -25.47 -2.69 4.30
C GLU A 193 -25.46 -3.01 2.80
N SER A 194 -24.54 -2.38 2.08
CA SER A 194 -24.38 -2.54 0.63
C SER A 194 -24.35 -4.03 0.26
N PRO A 195 -25.28 -4.50 -0.60
CA PRO A 195 -25.41 -5.92 -0.87
C PRO A 195 -24.21 -6.42 -1.68
N ILE A 196 -23.73 -7.61 -1.32
CA ILE A 196 -22.57 -8.25 -1.95
C ILE A 196 -23.01 -9.26 -3.00
N ARG A 197 -22.18 -9.45 -4.02
CA ARG A 197 -22.48 -10.36 -5.13
C ARG A 197 -22.46 -11.82 -4.65
N ILE A 198 -23.48 -12.57 -5.05
CA ILE A 198 -23.54 -14.02 -4.81
C ILE A 198 -22.67 -14.73 -5.85
N THR A 199 -21.68 -15.49 -5.37
CA THR A 199 -20.78 -16.26 -6.22
C THR A 199 -21.22 -17.71 -6.30
N ARG A 200 -21.41 -18.22 -7.52
CA ARG A 200 -21.81 -19.60 -7.77
C ARG A 200 -20.73 -20.62 -7.34
N ARG A 201 -21.15 -21.69 -6.64
CA ARG A 201 -20.34 -22.78 -6.07
C ARG A 201 -21.06 -24.15 -6.15
N ASP A 202 -21.64 -24.47 -7.30
CA ASP A 202 -22.38 -25.73 -7.56
C ASP A 202 -21.67 -26.63 -8.59
N ALA A 203 -20.38 -26.39 -8.85
CA ALA A 203 -19.61 -27.16 -9.81
C ALA A 203 -19.59 -28.65 -9.42
N LYS A 204 -20.03 -29.53 -10.34
CA LYS A 204 -20.06 -30.99 -10.13
C LYS A 204 -18.67 -31.56 -9.80
N LYS A 205 -17.61 -30.93 -10.30
CA LYS A 205 -16.21 -31.23 -9.99
C LYS A 205 -15.50 -29.93 -9.65
N PRO A 206 -14.71 -29.88 -8.56
CA PRO A 206 -13.93 -28.69 -8.23
C PRO A 206 -12.93 -28.35 -9.35
N PRO A 207 -12.78 -27.07 -9.72
CA PRO A 207 -11.79 -26.63 -10.70
C PRO A 207 -10.34 -26.86 -10.23
N HIS A 208 -10.11 -26.85 -8.91
CA HIS A 208 -8.78 -27.07 -8.34
C HIS A 208 -8.71 -28.37 -7.54
N TYR A 209 -7.56 -29.06 -7.63
CA TYR A 209 -7.32 -30.26 -6.83
C TYR A 209 -6.84 -29.90 -5.42
N PHE A 210 -5.87 -28.99 -5.36
CA PHE A 210 -5.24 -28.52 -4.13
C PHE A 210 -5.08 -27.00 -4.18
N THR A 211 -5.65 -26.34 -3.18
CA THR A 211 -5.64 -24.89 -2.99
C THR A 211 -5.03 -24.56 -1.63
N VAL A 212 -4.38 -23.41 -1.51
CA VAL A 212 -3.80 -22.95 -0.25
C VAL A 212 -4.49 -21.66 0.18
N CYS A 213 -5.02 -21.63 1.39
CA CYS A 213 -5.50 -20.42 2.03
C CYS A 213 -4.44 -19.88 2.96
N LEU A 214 -3.98 -18.67 2.65
CA LEU A 214 -3.00 -17.94 3.41
C LEU A 214 -3.72 -16.93 4.32
N SER A 215 -3.40 -16.98 5.61
CA SER A 215 -3.94 -16.05 6.60
C SER A 215 -3.60 -14.58 6.27
N PRO A 216 -4.30 -13.60 6.88
CA PRO A 216 -4.17 -12.20 6.51
C PRO A 216 -2.73 -11.68 6.59
N LEU A 217 -2.27 -11.05 5.51
CA LEU A 217 -0.99 -10.34 5.48
C LEU A 217 -1.11 -8.98 6.18
N TYR A 218 -0.32 -8.79 7.25
CA TYR A 218 -0.24 -7.55 8.03
C TYR A 218 1.14 -7.37 8.70
N GLY A 219 1.34 -6.21 9.34
CA GLY A 219 2.55 -5.87 10.09
C GLY A 219 3.71 -5.39 9.21
N ASP A 220 4.70 -4.77 9.85
CA ASP A 220 5.69 -3.91 9.17
C ASP A 220 6.86 -4.67 8.54
N GLU A 221 7.00 -5.97 8.81
CA GLU A 221 8.05 -6.76 8.19
C GLU A 221 7.82 -6.85 6.66
N PRO A 222 8.83 -6.55 5.83
CA PRO A 222 8.76 -6.73 4.38
C PRO A 222 8.39 -8.16 4.00
N LYS A 223 7.49 -8.33 3.03
CA LYS A 223 6.89 -9.64 2.74
C LYS A 223 7.25 -10.19 1.38
N PHE A 224 7.85 -9.43 0.46
CA PHE A 224 8.08 -9.87 -0.91
C PHE A 224 8.79 -11.23 -0.98
N LEU A 225 9.86 -11.41 -0.18
CA LEU A 225 10.59 -12.67 -0.12
C LEU A 225 9.77 -13.79 0.55
N GLN A 226 9.01 -13.47 1.60
CA GLN A 226 8.13 -14.43 2.27
C GLN A 226 7.00 -14.92 1.35
N ILE A 227 6.41 -14.01 0.56
CA ILE A 227 5.33 -14.27 -0.40
C ILE A 227 5.84 -15.15 -1.53
N VAL A 228 6.94 -14.76 -2.19
CA VAL A 228 7.48 -15.55 -3.31
C VAL A 228 7.94 -16.94 -2.85
N ASP A 229 8.58 -17.03 -1.69
CA ASP A 229 8.98 -18.30 -1.09
C ASP A 229 7.76 -19.17 -0.76
N PHE A 230 6.71 -18.59 -0.18
CA PHE A 230 5.47 -19.30 0.15
C PHE A 230 4.77 -19.85 -1.09
N VAL A 231 4.49 -18.98 -2.06
CA VAL A 231 3.71 -19.34 -3.26
C VAL A 231 4.48 -20.38 -4.09
N GLU A 232 5.76 -20.13 -4.37
CA GLU A 232 6.56 -21.05 -5.18
C GLU A 232 6.82 -22.38 -4.45
N TYR A 233 6.91 -22.39 -3.11
CA TYR A 233 7.00 -23.64 -2.33
C TYR A 233 5.75 -24.51 -2.52
N TYR A 234 4.56 -23.94 -2.30
CA TYR A 234 3.33 -24.73 -2.38
C TYR A 234 3.00 -25.14 -3.83
N LYS A 235 3.41 -24.37 -4.83
CA LYS A 235 3.38 -24.80 -6.24
C LYS A 235 4.22 -26.05 -6.47
N LEU A 236 5.44 -26.11 -5.91
CA LEU A 236 6.26 -27.33 -5.96
C LEU A 236 5.59 -28.52 -5.25
N GLN A 237 4.77 -28.25 -4.23
CA GLN A 237 3.96 -29.28 -3.55
C GLN A 237 2.69 -29.69 -4.31
N GLY A 238 2.39 -29.05 -5.46
CA GLY A 238 1.25 -29.35 -6.32
C GLY A 238 0.01 -28.45 -6.10
N ALA A 239 0.15 -27.34 -5.39
CA ALA A 239 -0.93 -26.36 -5.28
C ALA A 239 -1.18 -25.70 -6.64
N THR A 240 -2.46 -25.54 -6.98
CA THR A 240 -2.90 -24.98 -8.28
C THR A 240 -3.56 -23.62 -8.14
N PHE A 241 -3.89 -23.19 -6.93
CA PHE A 241 -4.52 -21.91 -6.65
C PHE A 241 -4.27 -21.47 -5.20
N PHE A 242 -4.36 -20.17 -4.97
CA PHE A 242 -4.20 -19.59 -3.64
C PHE A 242 -5.29 -18.57 -3.35
N HIS A 243 -5.85 -18.62 -2.14
CA HIS A 243 -6.63 -17.52 -1.59
C HIS A 243 -5.73 -16.78 -0.59
N ILE A 244 -5.35 -15.55 -0.93
CA ILE A 244 -4.46 -14.73 -0.10
C ILE A 244 -5.24 -13.56 0.48
N TYR A 245 -5.33 -13.51 1.80
CA TYR A 245 -6.02 -12.44 2.51
C TYR A 245 -5.04 -11.32 2.82
N VAL A 246 -5.42 -10.07 2.59
CA VAL A 246 -4.56 -8.90 2.79
C VAL A 246 -5.25 -7.91 3.69
N ARG A 247 -4.57 -7.50 4.75
CA ARG A 247 -4.98 -6.38 5.60
C ARG A 247 -4.18 -5.13 5.23
N ASN A 248 -2.86 -5.24 5.24
CA ASN A 248 -1.95 -4.18 4.81
C ASN A 248 -0.63 -4.79 4.29
N VAL A 249 -0.15 -4.30 3.15
CA VAL A 249 1.11 -4.69 2.50
C VAL A 249 1.75 -3.47 1.83
N SER A 250 3.07 -3.47 1.66
CA SER A 250 3.75 -2.36 0.98
C SER A 250 3.47 -2.35 -0.53
N ASN A 251 3.68 -1.21 -1.19
CA ASN A 251 3.62 -1.13 -2.66
C ASN A 251 4.62 -2.09 -3.33
N TYR A 252 5.77 -2.32 -2.69
CA TYR A 252 6.79 -3.24 -3.22
C TYR A 252 6.30 -4.70 -3.19
N ASP A 253 5.66 -5.12 -2.09
CA ASP A 253 5.03 -6.44 -1.97
C ASP A 253 3.85 -6.59 -2.95
N ARG A 254 3.12 -5.48 -3.17
CA ARG A 254 1.94 -5.46 -4.03
C ARG A 254 2.27 -5.76 -5.50
N ILE A 255 3.42 -5.30 -6.00
CA ILE A 255 3.90 -5.63 -7.36
C ILE A 255 3.95 -7.15 -7.58
N LEU A 256 4.48 -7.90 -6.61
CA LEU A 256 4.57 -9.36 -6.68
C LEU A 256 3.19 -10.03 -6.59
N LEU A 257 2.33 -9.57 -5.67
CA LEU A 257 0.98 -10.10 -5.53
C LEU A 257 0.15 -9.85 -6.80
N ASP A 258 0.21 -8.65 -7.38
CA ASP A 258 -0.51 -8.31 -8.60
C ASP A 258 0.01 -9.11 -9.81
N ASP A 259 1.31 -9.45 -9.87
CA ASP A 259 1.82 -10.37 -10.89
C ASP A 259 1.19 -11.76 -10.79
N TYR A 260 1.07 -12.31 -9.58
CA TYR A 260 0.42 -13.59 -9.37
C TYR A 260 -1.09 -13.56 -9.64
N VAL A 261 -1.75 -12.43 -9.39
CA VAL A 261 -3.15 -12.23 -9.80
C VAL A 261 -3.24 -12.23 -11.33
N ARG A 262 -2.34 -11.49 -12.01
CA ARG A 262 -2.28 -11.39 -13.47
C ARG A 262 -2.04 -12.75 -14.14
N THR A 263 -1.23 -13.62 -13.54
CA THR A 263 -0.99 -14.99 -14.04
C THR A 263 -2.08 -15.99 -13.65
N GLY A 264 -3.11 -15.56 -12.91
CA GLY A 264 -4.24 -16.41 -12.51
C GLY A 264 -3.90 -17.42 -11.42
N GLU A 265 -2.79 -17.22 -10.70
CA GLU A 265 -2.30 -18.16 -9.68
C GLU A 265 -2.95 -17.90 -8.32
N ILE A 266 -3.29 -16.64 -8.01
CA ILE A 266 -3.89 -16.25 -6.74
C ILE A 266 -5.18 -15.42 -6.91
N GLU A 267 -6.06 -15.52 -5.92
CA GLU A 267 -7.10 -14.53 -5.64
C GLU A 267 -6.67 -13.70 -4.42
N LEU A 268 -6.62 -12.37 -4.59
CA LEU A 268 -6.31 -11.43 -3.52
C LEU A 268 -7.59 -10.94 -2.86
N ILE A 269 -7.72 -11.15 -1.55
CA ILE A 269 -8.94 -10.87 -0.79
C ILE A 269 -8.61 -9.81 0.27
N GLN A 270 -9.10 -8.59 0.05
CA GLN A 270 -8.91 -7.51 1.01
C GLN A 270 -9.81 -7.71 2.22
N VAL A 271 -9.21 -7.82 3.42
CA VAL A 271 -9.94 -7.84 4.68
C VAL A 271 -10.02 -6.42 5.25
N HIS A 272 -11.21 -5.85 5.18
CA HIS A 272 -11.52 -4.53 5.69
C HIS A 272 -12.98 -4.45 6.16
N ASP A 273 -13.24 -3.55 7.09
CA ASP A 273 -14.52 -3.26 7.73
C ASP A 273 -14.45 -1.79 8.16
N HIS A 274 -15.58 -1.08 8.18
CA HIS A 274 -15.66 0.29 8.67
C HIS A 274 -15.44 0.37 10.18
N TYR A 275 -15.47 -0.76 10.90
CA TYR A 275 -15.05 -0.83 12.30
C TYR A 275 -13.59 -1.21 12.47
N TRP A 276 -12.90 -0.48 13.34
CA TRP A 276 -11.51 -0.76 13.69
C TRP A 276 -11.38 -2.04 14.54
N ARG A 277 -10.39 -2.86 14.19
CA ARG A 277 -9.91 -4.00 14.99
C ARG A 277 -8.43 -4.23 14.74
N ALA A 278 -7.74 -4.84 15.70
CA ALA A 278 -6.32 -5.18 15.56
C ALA A 278 -6.11 -6.22 14.44
N ASP A 279 -4.98 -6.15 13.75
CA ASP A 279 -4.78 -6.90 12.50
C ASP A 279 -4.88 -8.43 12.68
N PHE A 280 -4.35 -8.97 13.78
CA PHE A 280 -4.41 -10.41 14.06
C PHE A 280 -5.85 -10.93 14.26
N MET A 281 -6.81 -10.06 14.56
CA MET A 281 -8.20 -10.44 14.79
C MET A 281 -8.91 -10.87 13.50
N TRP A 282 -8.41 -10.43 12.34
CA TRP A 282 -8.96 -10.79 11.02
C TRP A 282 -8.81 -12.27 10.65
N HIS A 283 -7.97 -13.01 11.37
CA HIS A 283 -7.74 -14.43 11.11
C HIS A 283 -9.04 -15.25 11.20
N ARG A 284 -9.97 -14.90 12.10
CA ARG A 284 -11.24 -15.62 12.27
C ARG A 284 -12.17 -15.45 11.08
N VAL A 285 -12.44 -14.20 10.65
CA VAL A 285 -13.18 -13.93 9.41
C VAL A 285 -12.55 -14.68 8.24
N GLN A 286 -11.23 -14.62 8.10
CA GLN A 286 -10.50 -15.28 7.03
C GLN A 286 -10.71 -16.80 7.01
N ILE A 287 -10.68 -17.47 8.17
CA ILE A 287 -10.87 -18.92 8.25
C ILE A 287 -12.25 -19.33 7.75
N ASN A 288 -13.29 -18.66 8.25
CA ASN A 288 -14.67 -18.96 7.85
C ASN A 288 -14.88 -18.65 6.37
N ASP A 289 -14.39 -17.49 5.90
CA ASP A 289 -14.47 -17.14 4.50
C ASP A 289 -13.77 -18.15 3.61
N CYS A 290 -12.51 -18.50 3.90
CA CYS A 290 -11.76 -19.47 3.11
C CYS A 290 -12.44 -20.85 3.11
N HIS A 291 -12.99 -21.30 4.25
CA HIS A 291 -13.69 -22.57 4.35
C HIS A 291 -14.84 -22.64 3.34
N PHE A 292 -15.73 -21.65 3.36
CA PHE A 292 -16.87 -21.64 2.42
C PHE A 292 -16.44 -21.28 0.99
N ARG A 293 -15.48 -20.38 0.81
CA ARG A 293 -14.91 -20.06 -0.51
C ARG A 293 -14.35 -21.27 -1.23
N SER A 294 -13.70 -22.16 -0.46
CA SER A 294 -13.05 -23.39 -0.94
C SER A 294 -14.02 -24.53 -1.22
N LYS A 295 -15.21 -24.54 -0.60
CA LYS A 295 -16.19 -25.61 -0.76
C LYS A 295 -16.66 -25.70 -2.23
N TYR A 296 -16.42 -26.86 -2.83
CA TYR A 296 -16.57 -27.15 -4.27
C TYR A 296 -15.71 -26.29 -5.23
N PHE A 297 -14.84 -25.44 -4.72
CA PHE A 297 -13.82 -24.75 -5.50
C PHE A 297 -12.52 -25.57 -5.55
N SER A 298 -12.17 -26.23 -4.44
CA SER A 298 -11.03 -27.14 -4.36
C SER A 298 -11.45 -28.49 -3.77
N LYS A 299 -10.81 -29.59 -4.19
CA LYS A 299 -10.98 -30.88 -3.50
C LYS A 299 -10.31 -30.88 -2.13
N TRP A 300 -9.10 -30.31 -2.05
CA TRP A 300 -8.34 -30.17 -0.82
C TRP A 300 -7.90 -28.71 -0.62
N THR A 301 -7.96 -28.22 0.61
CA THR A 301 -7.53 -26.86 0.98
C THR A 301 -6.62 -26.88 2.20
N ALA A 302 -5.42 -26.31 2.08
CA ALA A 302 -4.53 -26.08 3.23
C ALA A 302 -4.87 -24.75 3.92
N PHE A 303 -4.85 -24.76 5.26
CA PHE A 303 -4.98 -23.55 6.09
C PHE A 303 -3.65 -23.31 6.82
N VAL A 304 -2.90 -22.30 6.38
CA VAL A 304 -1.52 -22.06 6.82
C VAL A 304 -1.21 -20.56 6.90
N ASP A 305 -0.21 -20.22 7.73
CA ASP A 305 0.31 -18.87 7.88
C ASP A 305 1.51 -18.61 6.94
N ILE A 306 1.85 -17.34 6.69
CA ILE A 306 2.94 -16.96 5.78
C ILE A 306 4.30 -17.56 6.19
N ASP A 307 4.49 -17.76 7.48
CA ASP A 307 5.67 -18.34 8.12
C ASP A 307 5.65 -19.88 8.17
N GLU A 308 4.73 -20.55 7.46
CA GLU A 308 4.56 -22.01 7.58
C GLU A 308 4.70 -22.76 6.25
N ARG A 309 5.42 -23.89 6.30
CA ARG A 309 5.62 -24.80 5.15
C ARG A 309 5.32 -26.24 5.56
N ILE A 310 4.31 -26.88 4.96
CA ILE A 310 4.05 -28.31 5.19
C ILE A 310 5.13 -29.15 4.47
N GLN A 311 6.16 -29.54 5.20
CA GLN A 311 7.32 -30.27 4.70
C GLN A 311 7.09 -31.79 4.70
N MET A 312 7.31 -32.40 3.53
CA MET A 312 7.43 -33.85 3.38
C MET A 312 8.82 -34.33 3.82
N LYS A 313 8.86 -35.35 4.69
CA LYS A 313 10.07 -35.88 5.34
C LYS A 313 10.51 -37.27 4.84
N LYS A 314 9.64 -37.99 4.11
CA LYS A 314 9.86 -39.40 3.73
C LYS A 314 10.08 -39.57 2.22
N TYR A 315 11.13 -40.31 1.85
CA TYR A 315 11.56 -40.70 0.49
C TYR A 315 11.86 -39.52 -0.47
N PRO A 316 12.71 -39.67 -1.50
CA PRO A 316 12.99 -38.57 -2.40
C PRO A 316 11.74 -38.21 -3.22
N GLU A 317 11.47 -36.90 -3.33
CA GLU A 317 10.46 -36.27 -4.20
C GLU A 317 8.96 -36.43 -3.85
N LEU A 318 8.62 -36.84 -2.63
CA LEU A 318 7.22 -36.85 -2.19
C LEU A 318 6.68 -35.41 -2.05
N ARG A 319 5.58 -35.09 -2.76
CA ARG A 319 4.83 -33.83 -2.64
C ARG A 319 3.59 -34.00 -1.77
N ILE A 320 2.99 -32.89 -1.35
CA ILE A 320 1.70 -32.89 -0.64
C ILE A 320 0.63 -33.61 -1.47
N VAL A 321 0.50 -33.32 -2.78
CA VAL A 321 -0.52 -33.98 -3.61
C VAL A 321 -0.38 -35.49 -3.67
N ASP A 322 0.85 -36.02 -3.61
CA ASP A 322 1.09 -37.47 -3.62
C ASP A 322 0.61 -38.13 -2.31
N LEU A 323 0.68 -37.41 -1.18
CA LEU A 323 0.05 -37.82 0.09
C LEU A 323 -1.48 -37.76 0.00
N LEU A 324 -2.02 -36.71 -0.63
CA LEU A 324 -3.46 -36.53 -0.81
C LEU A 324 -4.07 -37.62 -1.69
N ASP A 325 -3.36 -38.09 -2.71
CA ASP A 325 -3.79 -39.16 -3.61
C ASP A 325 -3.86 -40.54 -2.90
N GLN A 326 -2.97 -40.76 -1.93
CA GLN A 326 -2.95 -41.98 -1.11
C GLN A 326 -3.96 -41.93 0.05
N THR A 327 -4.60 -40.78 0.27
CA THR A 327 -5.52 -40.59 1.38
C THR A 327 -6.86 -41.27 1.10
N THR A 328 -7.33 -42.11 2.03
CA THR A 328 -8.58 -42.87 1.86
C THR A 328 -9.79 -41.95 1.71
N PRO A 329 -10.83 -42.33 0.93
CA PRO A 329 -12.00 -41.48 0.70
C PRO A 329 -12.78 -41.07 1.95
N ASN A 330 -12.62 -41.76 3.09
CA ASN A 330 -13.30 -41.43 4.35
C ASN A 330 -12.54 -40.39 5.22
N VAL A 331 -11.39 -39.89 4.78
CA VAL A 331 -10.66 -38.82 5.49
C VAL A 331 -11.12 -37.47 4.97
N SER A 332 -11.54 -36.59 5.89
CA SER A 332 -11.88 -35.20 5.57
C SER A 332 -10.76 -34.23 5.92
N THR A 333 -9.88 -34.61 6.87
CA THR A 333 -8.87 -33.70 7.41
C THR A 333 -7.57 -34.42 7.67
N LEU A 334 -6.47 -33.81 7.25
CA LEU A 334 -5.10 -34.19 7.62
C LEU A 334 -4.54 -33.15 8.58
N HIS A 335 -4.09 -33.59 9.76
CA HIS A 335 -3.39 -32.75 10.73
C HIS A 335 -1.88 -32.98 10.68
N PHE A 336 -1.13 -31.89 10.77
CA PHE A 336 0.32 -31.90 10.73
C PHE A 336 0.88 -31.35 12.04
N SER A 337 1.80 -32.11 12.65
CA SER A 337 2.64 -31.64 13.76
C SER A 337 3.57 -30.53 13.30
N VAL A 338 4.05 -29.69 14.23
CA VAL A 338 4.88 -28.51 13.93
C VAL A 338 6.34 -28.74 14.34
N ASP A 339 7.27 -28.23 13.55
CA ASP A 339 8.66 -27.98 13.91
C ASP A 339 8.87 -26.47 13.97
N TRP A 340 9.40 -25.96 15.08
CA TRP A 340 9.70 -24.54 15.22
C TRP A 340 11.08 -24.25 14.64
N ILE A 341 11.16 -23.27 13.74
CA ILE A 341 12.41 -22.77 13.18
C ILE A 341 12.62 -21.35 13.73
N ILE A 342 13.77 -21.13 14.36
CA ILE A 342 14.13 -19.82 14.90
C ILE A 342 14.52 -18.90 13.75
N LYS A 343 13.77 -17.80 13.61
CA LYS A 343 14.08 -16.69 12.72
C LYS A 343 14.55 -15.50 13.56
N ASP A 344 15.85 -15.26 13.57
CA ASP A 344 16.50 -14.22 14.38
C ASP A 344 16.78 -12.93 13.61
N GLN A 345 16.37 -12.88 12.33
CA GLN A 345 16.49 -11.71 11.47
C GLN A 345 15.19 -11.46 10.68
N LEU A 346 14.93 -10.20 10.33
CA LEU A 346 13.84 -9.81 9.44
C LEU A 346 14.17 -10.17 7.98
N SER A 347 13.12 -10.32 7.17
CA SER A 347 13.24 -10.47 5.71
C SER A 347 13.77 -9.19 5.07
N PRO A 348 14.51 -9.28 3.94
CA PRO A 348 15.04 -8.10 3.26
C PRO A 348 13.91 -7.18 2.76
N GLN A 349 14.17 -5.88 2.69
CA GLN A 349 13.19 -4.89 2.18
C GLN A 349 13.06 -4.91 0.64
N LYS A 350 14.16 -5.20 -0.07
CA LYS A 350 14.23 -5.14 -1.54
C LYS A 350 15.15 -6.23 -2.08
N TYR A 351 14.94 -6.58 -3.34
CA TYR A 351 15.89 -7.32 -4.15
C TYR A 351 17.06 -6.40 -4.56
N ILE A 352 18.31 -6.84 -4.34
CA ILE A 352 19.53 -6.12 -4.73
C ILE A 352 20.24 -6.84 -5.89
N ASN A 353 20.48 -8.14 -5.74
CA ASN A 353 21.08 -9.01 -6.75
C ASN A 353 20.83 -10.49 -6.39
N ASP A 354 21.14 -11.39 -7.32
CA ASP A 354 20.96 -12.85 -7.16
C ASP A 354 21.65 -13.41 -5.90
N SER A 355 22.89 -13.00 -5.62
CA SER A 355 23.66 -13.48 -4.46
C SER A 355 22.98 -13.12 -3.14
N GLN A 356 22.58 -11.84 -3.00
CA GLN A 356 21.86 -11.36 -1.84
C GLN A 356 20.51 -12.07 -1.68
N LEU A 357 19.78 -12.28 -2.77
CA LEU A 357 18.50 -12.98 -2.72
C LEU A 357 18.67 -14.43 -2.23
N GLU A 358 19.65 -15.16 -2.77
CA GLU A 358 19.93 -16.54 -2.39
C GLU A 358 20.32 -16.72 -0.92
N GLU A 359 21.13 -15.79 -0.39
CA GLU A 359 21.54 -15.78 1.02
C GLU A 359 20.37 -15.47 1.96
N GLU A 360 19.41 -14.64 1.51
CA GLU A 360 18.24 -14.24 2.28
C GLU A 360 17.07 -15.25 2.23
N MET A 361 17.11 -16.24 1.33
CA MET A 361 16.02 -17.24 1.20
C MET A 361 15.77 -17.96 2.54
N ILE A 362 14.53 -17.86 3.01
CA ILE A 362 14.09 -18.27 4.36
C ILE A 362 14.49 -19.72 4.68
N PHE A 363 14.25 -20.63 3.74
CA PHE A 363 14.54 -22.07 3.90
C PHE A 363 16.03 -22.42 3.89
N ARG A 364 16.90 -21.52 3.40
CA ARG A 364 18.35 -21.70 3.39
C ARG A 364 18.99 -21.04 4.62
N LYS A 365 18.55 -19.82 4.93
CA LYS A 365 19.07 -18.98 6.00
C LYS A 365 18.73 -19.54 7.38
N PHE A 366 17.49 -19.95 7.61
CA PHE A 366 17.03 -20.40 8.91
C PHE A 366 16.88 -21.93 8.96
N THR A 367 17.83 -22.58 9.63
CA THR A 367 17.92 -24.05 9.68
C THR A 367 17.81 -24.62 11.10
N ASN A 368 17.81 -23.75 12.12
CA ASN A 368 17.78 -24.19 13.51
C ASN A 368 16.35 -24.59 13.92
N SER A 369 16.10 -25.90 13.99
CA SER A 369 14.77 -26.49 14.16
C SER A 369 14.63 -27.18 15.51
N SER A 370 13.47 -27.06 16.14
CA SER A 370 13.15 -27.75 17.39
C SER A 370 13.12 -29.27 17.24
N THR A 371 13.11 -29.99 18.36
CA THR A 371 12.68 -31.40 18.36
C THR A 371 11.16 -31.52 18.16
N LYS A 372 10.68 -32.73 17.82
CA LYS A 372 9.26 -33.01 17.53
C LYS A 372 8.36 -32.41 18.61
N THR A 373 7.44 -31.54 18.21
CA THR A 373 6.41 -31.01 19.11
C THR A 373 5.21 -31.95 19.26
N ASP A 374 4.39 -31.71 20.28
CA ASP A 374 3.12 -32.39 20.47
C ASP A 374 2.17 -32.08 19.30
N THR A 375 1.55 -33.12 18.75
CA THR A 375 0.75 -33.04 17.53
C THR A 375 -0.52 -32.20 17.70
N TYR A 376 -0.95 -31.97 18.94
CA TYR A 376 -2.15 -31.18 19.25
C TYR A 376 -1.84 -29.73 19.62
N LYS A 377 -0.57 -29.32 19.67
CA LYS A 377 -0.18 -27.95 19.98
C LYS A 377 0.00 -27.13 18.70
N GLN A 378 -1.00 -26.30 18.39
CA GLN A 378 -1.09 -25.43 17.20
C GLN A 378 -0.93 -26.17 15.86
N PRO A 379 -1.63 -27.30 15.62
CA PRO A 379 -1.55 -27.97 14.33
C PRO A 379 -2.05 -27.06 13.20
N LYS A 380 -1.59 -27.38 11.99
CA LYS A 380 -2.21 -26.92 10.75
C LYS A 380 -2.79 -28.10 10.01
N CYS A 381 -3.71 -27.81 9.11
CA CYS A 381 -4.49 -28.86 8.47
C CYS A 381 -4.70 -28.63 6.97
N ILE A 382 -4.94 -29.75 6.28
CA ILE A 382 -5.49 -29.78 4.94
C ILE A 382 -6.86 -30.44 5.04
N ILE A 383 -7.90 -29.78 4.53
CA ILE A 383 -9.30 -30.22 4.67
C ILE A 383 -9.97 -30.46 3.33
N ARG A 384 -11.04 -31.25 3.36
CA ARG A 384 -12.09 -31.32 2.35
C ARG A 384 -13.25 -30.42 2.78
N ALA A 385 -13.25 -29.20 2.29
CA ALA A 385 -14.14 -28.13 2.77
C ALA A 385 -15.63 -28.50 2.73
N GLU A 386 -16.06 -29.34 1.79
CA GLU A 386 -17.44 -29.81 1.65
C GLU A 386 -17.91 -30.73 2.78
N ARG A 387 -16.98 -31.32 3.54
CA ARG A 387 -17.27 -32.22 4.66
C ARG A 387 -17.16 -31.54 6.02
N ILE A 388 -16.61 -30.33 6.09
CA ILE A 388 -16.39 -29.62 7.33
C ILE A 388 -17.62 -28.78 7.67
N ALA A 389 -18.13 -28.94 8.90
CA ALA A 389 -19.27 -28.18 9.40
C ALA A 389 -18.85 -26.88 10.09
N LEU A 390 -17.75 -26.92 10.83
CA LEU A 390 -17.17 -25.77 11.53
C LEU A 390 -15.66 -25.83 11.43
N MET A 391 -15.04 -24.68 11.15
CA MET A 391 -13.60 -24.53 11.07
C MET A 391 -13.09 -23.61 12.20
N SER A 392 -11.98 -24.00 12.85
CA SER A 392 -11.25 -23.15 13.79
C SER A 392 -9.84 -22.86 13.25
N ILE A 393 -9.07 -22.03 13.96
CA ILE A 393 -7.72 -21.62 13.55
C ILE A 393 -6.69 -22.75 13.45
N HIS A 394 -6.91 -23.88 14.13
CA HIS A 394 -5.96 -25.00 14.14
C HIS A 394 -6.54 -26.31 13.61
N HIS A 395 -7.86 -26.51 13.70
CA HIS A 395 -8.52 -27.74 13.28
C HIS A 395 -10.01 -27.53 13.06
N PRO A 396 -10.69 -28.40 12.29
CA PRO A 396 -12.15 -28.43 12.21
C PRO A 396 -12.76 -29.11 13.45
N PRO A 397 -13.50 -28.39 14.31
CA PRO A 397 -14.10 -28.99 15.50
C PRO A 397 -15.35 -29.84 15.20
N ALA A 398 -15.94 -29.68 14.01
CA ALA A 398 -17.12 -30.43 13.59
C ALA A 398 -17.11 -30.75 12.08
N VAL A 399 -17.61 -31.93 11.73
CA VAL A 399 -17.74 -32.46 10.36
C VAL A 399 -19.19 -32.86 10.09
N TYR A 400 -19.62 -32.85 8.83
CA TYR A 400 -20.99 -33.18 8.43
C TYR A 400 -21.26 -34.68 8.33
N ASP A 401 -20.24 -35.48 8.08
CA ASP A 401 -20.32 -36.92 7.88
C ASP A 401 -19.43 -37.66 8.90
N GLU A 402 -19.45 -38.99 8.87
CA GLU A 402 -18.60 -39.83 9.72
C GLU A 402 -17.13 -39.87 9.26
N SER A 403 -16.68 -38.82 8.56
CA SER A 403 -15.32 -38.74 8.08
C SER A 403 -14.31 -38.56 9.21
N LYS A 404 -13.12 -39.12 8.99
CA LYS A 404 -12.06 -39.14 9.98
C LYS A 404 -11.15 -37.93 9.83
N ILE A 405 -10.77 -37.37 10.98
CA ILE A 405 -9.58 -36.53 11.11
C ILE A 405 -8.38 -37.47 11.28
N SER A 406 -7.41 -37.38 10.37
CA SER A 406 -6.22 -38.20 10.39
C SER A 406 -5.00 -37.37 10.76
N VAL A 407 -4.28 -37.82 11.79
CA VAL A 407 -2.99 -37.24 12.16
C VAL A 407 -1.91 -37.84 11.26
N VAL A 408 -1.25 -36.99 10.47
CA VAL A 408 -0.16 -37.43 9.60
C VAL A 408 1.05 -37.81 10.46
N ASN A 409 1.63 -38.96 10.16
CA ASN A 409 2.83 -39.41 10.88
C ASN A 409 3.95 -38.38 10.70
N TYR A 410 4.52 -37.91 11.82
CA TYR A 410 5.64 -36.95 11.85
C TYR A 410 6.81 -37.32 10.93
N ARG A 411 7.09 -38.62 10.72
CA ARG A 411 8.16 -39.08 9.82
C ARG A 411 7.81 -38.93 8.35
N ILE A 412 6.52 -38.75 8.01
CA ILE A 412 6.01 -38.53 6.65
C ILE A 412 5.96 -37.03 6.35
N ALA A 413 5.36 -36.22 7.23
CA ALA A 413 5.26 -34.79 7.05
C ALA A 413 5.11 -34.04 8.37
N ALA A 414 5.56 -32.79 8.40
CA ALA A 414 5.37 -31.84 9.49
C ALA A 414 5.39 -30.40 8.95
N VAL A 415 4.75 -29.47 9.66
CA VAL A 415 4.82 -28.03 9.35
C VAL A 415 6.14 -27.49 9.87
N ARG A 416 6.96 -26.90 9.00
CA ARG A 416 8.05 -26.02 9.42
C ARG A 416 7.49 -24.62 9.65
N HIS A 417 7.55 -24.13 10.88
CA HIS A 417 7.03 -22.82 11.29
C HIS A 417 8.19 -21.88 11.63
N TYR A 418 8.42 -20.88 10.79
CA TYR A 418 9.53 -19.91 10.86
C TYR A 418 9.18 -18.72 11.75
N ARG A 419 9.52 -18.77 13.04
CA ARG A 419 9.05 -17.78 14.01
C ARG A 419 10.12 -16.76 14.39
N ASN A 420 9.76 -15.48 14.33
CA ASN A 420 10.62 -14.37 14.76
C ASN A 420 10.92 -14.44 16.27
N SER A 421 12.20 -14.46 16.65
CA SER A 421 12.62 -14.56 18.07
C SER A 421 12.53 -13.26 18.87
N PHE A 422 12.28 -12.13 18.20
CA PHE A 422 12.25 -10.78 18.79
C PHE A 422 10.86 -10.10 18.71
N HIS A 423 9.83 -10.83 18.27
CA HIS A 423 8.50 -10.26 18.04
C HIS A 423 7.75 -9.98 19.35
N LYS A 424 7.61 -8.70 19.70
CA LYS A 424 7.09 -8.25 21.02
C LYS A 424 5.60 -8.45 21.26
N LEU A 425 4.79 -8.68 20.21
CA LEU A 425 3.33 -8.77 20.34
C LEU A 425 2.84 -10.01 21.09
N PHE A 426 3.66 -11.07 21.19
CA PHE A 426 3.30 -12.31 21.90
C PHE A 426 4.48 -12.90 22.69
N PRO A 427 4.89 -12.29 23.81
CA PRO A 427 6.05 -12.74 24.58
C PRO A 427 5.92 -14.19 25.09
N GLU A 428 4.71 -14.62 25.43
CA GLU A 428 4.42 -16.01 25.81
C GLU A 428 4.69 -17.03 24.68
N GLN A 429 4.53 -16.64 23.42
CA GLN A 429 4.77 -17.53 22.29
C GLN A 429 6.27 -17.79 22.09
N ILE A 430 7.14 -16.80 22.39
CA ILE A 430 8.59 -16.99 22.37
C ILE A 430 9.00 -17.96 23.48
N GLN A 431 8.45 -17.79 24.68
CA GLN A 431 8.72 -18.71 25.79
C GLN A 431 8.29 -20.14 25.44
N ARG A 432 7.08 -20.32 24.88
CA ARG A 432 6.60 -21.63 24.40
C ARG A 432 7.47 -22.21 23.30
N MET A 433 7.96 -21.40 22.37
CA MET A 433 8.88 -21.85 21.35
C MET A 433 10.15 -22.41 21.99
N MET A 434 10.74 -21.69 22.95
CA MET A 434 11.96 -22.12 23.65
C MET A 434 11.79 -23.42 24.45
N GLU A 435 10.58 -23.76 24.90
CA GLU A 435 10.29 -25.04 25.58
C GLU A 435 10.55 -26.28 24.71
N TYR A 436 10.58 -26.16 23.37
CA TYR A 436 10.79 -27.28 22.45
C TYR A 436 12.26 -27.56 22.10
N GLY A 437 13.20 -26.97 22.84
CA GLY A 437 14.61 -27.29 22.73
C GLY A 437 14.92 -28.77 23.06
N PRO A 438 16.11 -29.28 22.71
CA PRO A 438 17.19 -28.58 22.02
C PRO A 438 16.89 -28.34 20.53
N TYR A 439 17.49 -27.28 19.97
CA TYR A 439 17.37 -26.95 18.55
C TYR A 439 18.57 -27.50 17.78
N ASN A 440 18.32 -28.14 16.65
CA ASN A 440 19.33 -28.76 15.79
C ASN A 440 19.19 -28.28 14.34
N GLN A 441 20.29 -28.34 13.59
CA GLN A 441 20.27 -28.04 12.16
C GLN A 441 19.37 -29.03 11.41
N SER A 442 18.40 -28.49 10.69
CA SER A 442 17.48 -29.22 9.83
C SER A 442 17.37 -28.49 8.50
N PHE A 443 17.81 -29.13 7.43
CA PHE A 443 17.78 -28.55 6.08
C PHE A 443 16.54 -29.02 5.33
N VAL A 444 16.06 -28.16 4.42
CA VAL A 444 15.03 -28.55 3.45
C VAL A 444 15.63 -29.52 2.42
N ALA A 445 14.83 -30.48 1.95
CA ALA A 445 15.28 -31.51 1.01
C ALA A 445 15.96 -30.89 -0.22
N PRO A 446 17.09 -31.44 -0.71
CA PRO A 446 17.88 -30.83 -1.78
C PRO A 446 17.09 -30.50 -3.05
N TRP A 447 16.15 -31.37 -3.45
CA TRP A 447 15.33 -31.15 -4.64
C TRP A 447 14.36 -29.97 -4.48
N ILE A 448 13.77 -29.78 -3.28
CA ILE A 448 12.98 -28.59 -2.97
C ILE A 448 13.89 -27.38 -2.95
N SER A 449 15.01 -27.44 -2.23
CA SER A 449 15.93 -26.31 -2.09
C SER A 449 16.39 -25.80 -3.46
N GLY A 450 16.84 -26.69 -4.35
CA GLY A 450 17.28 -26.31 -5.69
C GLY A 450 16.18 -25.78 -6.59
N ASN A 451 15.01 -26.42 -6.61
CA ASN A 451 13.90 -25.98 -7.47
C ASN A 451 13.26 -24.67 -6.96
N LEU A 452 13.13 -24.53 -5.64
CA LEU A 452 12.58 -23.34 -5.01
C LEU A 452 13.50 -22.13 -5.20
N THR A 453 14.82 -22.29 -5.03
CA THR A 453 15.79 -21.25 -5.36
C THR A 453 15.64 -20.78 -6.80
N ARG A 454 15.55 -21.72 -7.76
CA ARG A 454 15.39 -21.39 -9.18
C ARG A 454 14.08 -20.64 -9.46
N ASN A 455 12.97 -21.07 -8.87
CA ASN A 455 11.67 -20.44 -9.07
C ASN A 455 11.61 -19.03 -8.47
N ILE A 456 12.15 -18.85 -7.25
CA ILE A 456 12.21 -17.54 -6.59
C ILE A 456 13.07 -16.58 -7.42
N LEU A 457 14.29 -16.98 -7.81
CA LEU A 457 15.16 -16.16 -8.65
C LEU A 457 14.46 -15.76 -9.95
N LYS A 458 13.87 -16.73 -10.66
CA LYS A 458 13.16 -16.46 -11.91
C LYS A 458 12.05 -15.43 -11.74
N ARG A 459 11.21 -15.57 -10.71
CA ARG A 459 10.08 -14.66 -10.47
C ARG A 459 10.53 -13.27 -10.02
N VAL A 460 11.43 -13.21 -9.05
CA VAL A 460 11.94 -11.94 -8.50
C VAL A 460 12.70 -11.16 -9.57
N LYS A 461 13.55 -11.83 -10.36
CA LYS A 461 14.25 -11.17 -11.46
C LYS A 461 13.30 -10.60 -12.51
N TYR A 462 12.32 -11.38 -12.94
CA TYR A 462 11.32 -10.93 -13.91
C TYR A 462 10.60 -9.63 -13.48
N LEU A 463 10.36 -9.46 -12.18
CA LEU A 463 9.62 -8.30 -11.65
C LEU A 463 10.49 -7.14 -11.19
N TYR A 464 11.68 -7.42 -10.66
CA TYR A 464 12.49 -6.44 -9.95
C TYR A 464 13.87 -6.24 -10.54
N ASP A 465 14.38 -7.21 -11.31
CA ASP A 465 15.60 -7.08 -12.12
C ASP A 465 15.24 -6.60 -13.52
N ILE A 466 14.45 -5.53 -13.56
CA ILE A 466 14.08 -4.88 -14.82
C ILE A 466 15.34 -4.19 -15.32
N GLU A 467 15.82 -4.57 -16.50
CA GLU A 467 16.77 -3.77 -17.25
C GLU A 467 16.12 -2.41 -17.49
N ILE A 468 16.45 -1.46 -16.64
CA ILE A 468 16.14 -0.06 -16.87
C ILE A 468 16.95 0.29 -18.11
N PRO A 469 16.31 0.53 -19.28
CA PRO A 469 17.08 0.80 -20.48
C PRO A 469 17.98 1.98 -20.18
N THR A 470 19.17 2.02 -20.78
CA THR A 470 20.02 3.20 -20.64
C THR A 470 19.22 4.44 -21.02
N ILE A 471 19.58 5.60 -20.47
CA ILE A 471 18.88 6.85 -20.80
C ILE A 471 18.76 7.02 -22.33
N VAL A 472 19.78 6.58 -23.09
CA VAL A 472 19.82 6.57 -24.57
C VAL A 472 18.83 5.58 -25.22
N GLU A 473 18.55 4.44 -24.60
CA GLU A 473 17.55 3.50 -25.09
C GLU A 473 16.14 3.92 -24.71
N GLN A 474 15.94 4.44 -23.50
CA GLN A 474 14.68 5.08 -23.10
C GLN A 474 14.36 6.23 -24.06
N GLU A 475 15.37 7.04 -24.41
CA GLU A 475 15.30 8.09 -25.43
C GLU A 475 14.79 7.57 -26.78
N LYS A 476 15.29 6.42 -27.25
CA LYS A 476 14.84 5.77 -28.50
C LYS A 476 13.41 5.26 -28.40
N TYR A 477 13.01 4.65 -27.28
CA TYR A 477 11.64 4.17 -27.06
C TYR A 477 10.64 5.34 -27.04
N TYR A 478 10.94 6.41 -26.29
CA TYR A 478 10.09 7.60 -26.24
C TYR A 478 10.05 8.35 -27.58
N ALA A 479 11.14 8.38 -28.34
CA ALA A 479 11.18 8.96 -29.68
C ALA A 479 10.36 8.14 -30.70
N TYR A 480 10.37 6.81 -30.60
CA TYR A 480 9.59 5.90 -31.44
C TYR A 480 8.08 6.05 -31.22
N GLU A 481 7.62 6.25 -29.98
CA GLU A 481 6.21 6.53 -29.68
C GLU A 481 5.79 8.01 -29.93
N GLY A 482 6.67 8.83 -30.51
CA GLY A 482 6.38 10.24 -30.83
C GLY A 482 6.35 11.18 -29.61
N SER A 483 6.88 10.74 -28.46
CA SER A 483 6.83 11.46 -27.19
C SER A 483 8.12 12.25 -26.90
N LYS A 484 8.39 13.28 -27.72
CA LYS A 484 9.46 14.27 -27.48
C LYS A 484 9.41 14.94 -26.09
N MET A 485 8.27 14.85 -25.42
CA MET A 485 7.92 15.58 -24.20
C MET A 485 8.50 14.96 -22.89
N SER A 486 8.94 13.70 -22.85
CA SER A 486 9.48 13.08 -21.62
C SER A 486 10.93 13.48 -21.32
N LEU A 487 11.77 13.47 -22.35
CA LEU A 487 13.18 13.87 -22.33
C LEU A 487 13.41 15.31 -21.86
N GLU A 488 12.64 16.24 -22.41
CA GLU A 488 12.71 17.65 -22.05
C GLU A 488 12.44 17.86 -20.55
N LYS A 489 11.54 17.07 -19.96
CA LYS A 489 11.19 17.21 -18.54
C LYS A 489 12.28 16.70 -17.60
N ILE A 490 12.92 15.57 -17.92
CA ILE A 490 14.05 15.04 -17.13
C ILE A 490 15.26 15.98 -17.24
N GLN A 491 15.53 16.49 -18.44
CA GLN A 491 16.59 17.47 -18.64
C GLN A 491 16.28 18.78 -17.90
N PHE A 492 15.02 19.22 -17.92
CA PHE A 492 14.57 20.37 -17.15
C PHE A 492 14.79 20.17 -15.65
N TRP A 493 14.36 19.04 -15.09
CA TRP A 493 14.59 18.68 -13.68
C TRP A 493 16.06 18.85 -13.30
N ARG A 494 16.98 18.17 -14.02
CA ARG A 494 18.42 18.21 -13.73
C ARG A 494 19.06 19.60 -13.89
N SER A 495 18.59 20.39 -14.85
CA SER A 495 19.20 21.67 -15.22
C SER A 495 18.61 22.89 -14.49
N SER A 496 17.43 22.73 -13.87
CA SER A 496 16.69 23.83 -13.24
C SER A 496 17.46 24.50 -12.10
N ALA A 497 18.10 23.72 -11.20
CA ALA A 497 18.91 24.26 -10.10
C ALA A 497 20.11 25.08 -10.60
N ALA A 498 20.85 24.55 -11.57
CA ALA A 498 21.98 25.26 -12.17
C ALA A 498 21.53 26.57 -12.83
N SER A 499 20.39 26.54 -13.54
CA SER A 499 19.81 27.72 -14.19
C SER A 499 19.37 28.78 -13.17
N SER A 500 18.75 28.37 -12.06
CA SER A 500 18.39 29.26 -10.96
C SER A 500 19.62 29.90 -10.30
N ILE A 501 20.68 29.13 -10.04
CA ILE A 501 21.94 29.65 -9.48
C ILE A 501 22.60 30.67 -10.41
N GLU A 502 22.60 30.42 -11.72
CA GLU A 502 23.13 31.37 -12.70
C GLU A 502 22.33 32.68 -12.69
N CYS A 503 21.00 32.58 -12.62
CA CYS A 503 20.13 33.75 -12.50
C CYS A 503 20.40 34.54 -11.21
N GLU A 504 20.55 33.86 -10.08
CA GLU A 504 20.83 34.49 -8.78
C GLU A 504 22.15 35.28 -8.78
N LYS A 505 23.20 34.73 -9.41
CA LYS A 505 24.50 35.41 -9.56
C LYS A 505 24.41 36.71 -10.35
N LEU A 506 23.54 36.77 -11.37
CA LEU A 506 23.35 37.96 -12.20
C LEU A 506 22.73 39.13 -11.43
N VAL A 507 21.90 38.85 -10.41
CA VAL A 507 21.18 39.89 -9.66
C VAL A 507 21.93 40.33 -8.39
N THR A 508 23.05 39.70 -8.05
CA THR A 508 23.77 39.90 -6.77
C THR A 508 22.85 39.77 -5.54
N ALA A 509 21.73 39.05 -5.67
CA ALA A 509 20.62 39.07 -4.72
C ALA A 509 21.04 38.59 -3.33
N SER A 510 21.74 37.47 -3.23
CA SER A 510 22.19 36.87 -1.97
C SER A 510 23.31 37.64 -1.25
N ARG A 511 23.94 38.63 -1.89
CA ARG A 511 24.91 39.52 -1.23
C ARG A 511 24.26 40.81 -0.71
N LEU A 512 23.11 41.19 -1.26
CA LEU A 512 22.39 42.43 -0.94
C LEU A 512 21.21 42.20 0.01
N LEU A 513 20.58 41.02 -0.10
CA LEU A 513 19.65 40.47 0.86
C LEU A 513 20.50 39.75 1.90
N GLU A 514 20.44 40.18 3.17
CA GLU A 514 21.13 39.53 4.29
C GLU A 514 20.43 38.20 4.62
N ILE A 515 20.44 37.26 3.67
CA ILE A 515 19.82 35.95 3.79
C ILE A 515 20.61 35.15 4.81
N GLN A 516 19.99 34.91 5.96
CA GLN A 516 20.55 34.07 7.01
C GLN A 516 20.42 32.61 6.63
N LYS A 517 21.41 31.82 7.05
CA LYS A 517 21.48 30.38 6.83
C LYS A 517 21.29 29.66 8.16
N PHE A 518 20.31 28.78 8.21
CA PHE A 518 20.01 27.97 9.38
C PHE A 518 20.34 26.52 9.04
N ARG A 519 21.27 25.94 9.79
CA ARG A 519 21.74 24.57 9.53
C ARG A 519 20.68 23.57 9.97
N ASN A 520 20.37 22.60 9.11
CA ASN A 520 19.60 21.42 9.50
C ASN A 520 20.56 20.35 10.08
N GLY A 521 20.13 19.65 11.12
CA GLY A 521 20.88 18.62 11.82
C GLY A 521 20.89 17.26 11.10
N ASP A 522 19.96 17.03 10.17
CA ASP A 522 19.84 15.82 9.36
C ASP A 522 20.71 15.84 8.06
N GLU A 523 21.49 14.77 7.91
CA GLU A 523 22.35 14.36 6.79
C GLU A 523 23.28 15.39 6.10
N LYS A 524 24.59 15.19 6.34
CA LYS A 524 25.78 15.74 5.64
C LYS A 524 25.96 17.26 5.69
N SER A 525 27.19 17.69 5.47
CA SER A 525 27.75 19.03 5.72
C SER A 525 27.15 20.21 4.91
N PHE A 526 26.00 20.05 4.25
CA PHE A 526 25.46 21.02 3.28
C PHE A 526 23.93 21.27 3.38
N ASN A 527 23.26 20.84 4.45
CA ASN A 527 21.81 21.07 4.63
C ASN A 527 21.50 22.39 5.34
N PHE A 528 20.87 23.34 4.63
CA PHE A 528 20.49 24.66 5.16
C PHE A 528 19.07 25.04 4.75
N LYS A 529 18.31 25.62 5.68
CA LYS A 529 17.11 26.43 5.41
C LYS A 529 17.51 27.91 5.45
N TYR A 530 16.79 28.75 4.72
CA TYR A 530 17.15 30.16 4.53
C TYR A 530 16.02 31.08 4.95
N SER A 531 16.34 32.26 5.48
CA SER A 531 15.36 33.32 5.73
C SER A 531 16.01 34.69 5.66
N ILE A 532 15.27 35.69 5.20
CA ILE A 532 15.59 37.10 5.42
C ILE A 532 15.01 37.47 6.77
N LEU A 533 15.82 38.09 7.62
CA LEU A 533 15.35 38.66 8.88
C LEU A 533 14.81 40.08 8.62
N PRO A 534 13.78 40.51 9.37
CA PRO A 534 13.43 41.93 9.36
C PRO A 534 14.66 42.71 9.88
N PRO A 535 14.98 43.89 9.33
CA PRO A 535 16.12 44.65 9.80
C PRO A 535 15.98 44.95 11.28
N SER A 536 17.12 44.91 11.99
CA SER A 536 17.19 45.18 13.42
C SER A 536 16.70 46.57 13.73
N LEU A 537 15.50 46.67 14.28
CA LEU A 537 14.94 47.92 14.79
C LEU A 537 15.49 48.10 16.22
N GLU A 538 16.76 48.48 16.33
CA GLU A 538 17.48 48.68 17.60
C GLU A 538 16.82 49.74 18.53
N ASN A 539 15.73 50.39 18.12
CA ASN A 539 15.03 51.43 18.86
C ASN A 539 13.50 51.23 18.97
N ILE A 540 12.97 50.04 18.70
CA ILE A 540 11.53 49.77 18.84
C ILE A 540 11.28 48.98 20.13
N SER A 541 10.30 49.43 20.92
CA SER A 541 9.91 48.76 22.16
C SER A 541 9.40 47.34 21.85
N GLU A 542 9.60 46.37 22.74
CA GLU A 542 9.06 44.99 22.58
C GLU A 542 7.53 45.00 22.33
N SER A 543 6.81 46.05 22.74
CA SER A 543 5.38 46.25 22.51
C SER A 543 4.99 46.73 21.10
N GLU A 544 5.93 47.23 20.30
CA GLU A 544 5.69 47.82 18.96
C GLU A 544 6.16 46.92 17.79
N GLN A 545 6.83 45.82 18.10
CA GLN A 545 7.47 44.97 17.11
C GLN A 545 6.46 43.87 16.68
N GLU A 546 6.19 43.75 15.37
CA GLU A 546 5.15 42.86 14.85
C GLU A 546 5.50 41.39 15.09
N GLN A 547 4.54 40.62 15.61
CA GLN A 547 4.70 39.19 15.86
C GLN A 547 4.69 38.40 14.53
N GLU A 548 5.75 37.64 14.25
CA GLU A 548 5.87 36.79 13.06
C GLU A 548 5.17 35.44 13.26
N ASN A 549 4.52 34.90 12.23
CA ASN A 549 4.00 33.55 12.19
C ASN A 549 4.93 32.65 11.36
N PHE A 550 5.44 31.61 12.02
CA PHE A 550 6.34 30.63 11.43
C PHE A 550 5.65 29.28 11.42
N VAL A 551 5.52 28.69 10.24
CA VAL A 551 4.82 27.41 10.03
C VAL A 551 5.80 26.39 9.47
N THR A 552 5.97 25.26 10.17
CA THR A 552 6.67 24.07 9.65
C THR A 552 5.65 23.00 9.31
N ILE A 553 5.70 22.44 8.10
CA ILE A 553 4.91 21.30 7.66
C ILE A 553 5.88 20.17 7.32
N GLY A 554 5.80 19.07 8.07
CA GLY A 554 6.81 18.00 8.06
C GLY A 554 7.97 18.34 8.98
N VAL A 555 7.85 17.94 10.25
CA VAL A 555 8.85 18.27 11.30
C VAL A 555 10.03 17.31 11.25
N GLY A 556 9.81 16.05 10.83
CA GLY A 556 10.91 15.15 10.47
C GLY A 556 11.91 14.83 11.60
N LYS A 557 11.52 14.97 12.88
CA LYS A 557 12.35 14.75 14.08
C LYS A 557 13.59 15.64 14.21
N ASP A 558 13.67 16.72 13.43
CA ASP A 558 14.74 17.70 13.54
C ASP A 558 14.18 19.12 13.49
N ILE A 559 14.42 19.89 14.56
CA ILE A 559 14.03 21.31 14.64
C ILE A 559 15.26 22.22 14.82
N THR A 560 16.44 21.74 14.45
CA THR A 560 17.70 22.47 14.69
C THR A 560 17.68 23.83 14.00
N ALA A 561 17.16 23.89 12.78
CA ALA A 561 17.04 25.12 12.03
C ALA A 561 16.00 26.08 12.64
N GLU A 562 14.86 25.57 13.10
CA GLU A 562 13.81 26.35 13.76
C GLU A 562 14.27 26.91 15.11
N LEU A 563 15.02 26.12 15.89
CA LEU A 563 15.67 26.58 17.13
C LEU A 563 16.69 27.69 16.84
N ALA A 564 17.48 27.54 15.78
CA ALA A 564 18.42 28.57 15.35
C ALA A 564 17.70 29.85 14.90
N TYR A 565 16.56 29.74 14.20
CA TYR A 565 15.73 30.89 13.84
C TYR A 565 15.15 31.58 15.08
N ARG A 566 14.64 30.82 16.06
CA ARG A 566 14.11 31.37 17.31
C ARG A 566 15.13 32.22 18.07
N ASN A 567 16.40 31.85 18.01
CA ASN A 567 17.47 32.60 18.69
C ASN A 567 17.72 33.98 18.05
N VAL A 568 17.39 34.16 16.77
CA VAL A 568 17.58 35.42 16.04
C VAL A 568 16.29 36.23 15.87
N SER A 569 15.11 35.59 15.92
CA SER A 569 13.80 36.26 15.91
C SER A 569 13.03 35.96 17.21
N ARG A 570 13.12 36.88 18.18
CA ARG A 570 12.54 36.70 19.53
C ARG A 570 11.01 36.79 19.57
N MET A 571 10.38 37.38 18.55
CA MET A 571 8.93 37.61 18.49
C MET A 571 8.25 36.81 17.38
N THR A 572 8.45 35.49 17.41
CA THR A 572 7.87 34.54 16.46
C THR A 572 6.95 33.55 17.15
N LYS A 573 5.74 33.37 16.61
CA LYS A 573 4.83 32.25 16.90
C LYS A 573 5.17 31.09 15.98
N PHE A 574 5.60 29.98 16.56
CA PHE A 574 5.89 28.76 15.82
C PHE A 574 4.67 27.84 15.83
N PHE A 575 4.30 27.32 14.66
CA PHE A 575 3.28 26.31 14.45
C PHE A 575 3.90 25.15 13.66
N GLY A 576 3.87 23.95 14.20
CA GLY A 576 4.41 22.75 13.55
C GLY A 576 3.30 21.77 13.25
N ALA A 577 3.26 21.22 12.05
CA ALA A 577 2.30 20.20 11.65
C ALA A 577 3.03 18.97 11.12
N ASP A 578 2.76 17.82 11.72
CA ASP A 578 3.29 16.53 11.30
C ASP A 578 2.36 15.42 11.81
N PRO A 579 2.09 14.34 11.06
CA PRO A 579 1.21 13.26 11.53
C PRO A 579 1.82 12.39 12.65
N ILE A 580 3.14 12.40 12.87
CA ILE A 580 3.81 11.58 13.89
C ILE A 580 3.83 12.28 15.24
N PHE A 581 2.88 11.92 16.11
CA PHE A 581 2.70 12.60 17.39
C PHE A 581 3.90 12.48 18.34
N MET A 582 4.27 11.26 18.80
CA MET A 582 5.09 11.13 20.02
C MET A 582 6.43 11.87 19.98
N ASP A 583 7.24 11.67 18.93
CA ASP A 583 8.59 12.25 18.87
C ASP A 583 8.57 13.73 18.48
N ASN A 584 7.72 14.10 17.50
CA ASN A 584 7.68 15.47 16.99
C ASN A 584 6.92 16.43 17.93
N TYR A 585 5.93 15.93 18.68
CA TYR A 585 5.24 16.74 19.70
C TYR A 585 6.21 17.19 20.78
N GLU A 586 6.98 16.29 21.37
CA GLU A 586 7.93 16.65 22.43
C GLU A 586 9.01 17.60 21.92
N LEU A 587 9.48 17.36 20.70
CA LEU A 587 10.51 18.19 20.06
C LEU A 587 9.99 19.60 19.77
N TYR A 588 8.91 19.72 19.01
CA TYR A 588 8.40 21.00 18.51
C TYR A 588 7.72 21.84 19.60
N SER A 589 7.13 21.20 20.62
CA SER A 589 6.52 21.91 21.77
C SER A 589 7.53 22.74 22.58
N LYS A 590 8.84 22.55 22.37
CA LYS A 590 9.90 23.40 22.94
C LYS A 590 9.88 24.81 22.34
N ILE A 591 9.38 24.98 21.12
CA ILE A 591 9.41 26.23 20.36
C ILE A 591 8.04 26.84 20.06
N GLY A 592 6.99 26.02 19.93
CA GLY A 592 5.66 26.52 19.63
C GLY A 592 4.56 25.47 19.72
N LEU A 593 3.45 25.72 19.02
CA LEU A 593 2.31 24.82 19.00
C LEU A 593 2.54 23.70 17.98
N TYR A 594 2.28 22.47 18.39
CA TYR A 594 2.38 21.30 17.53
C TYR A 594 0.99 20.73 17.23
N PHE A 595 0.77 20.38 15.97
CA PHE A 595 -0.46 19.80 15.46
C PHE A 595 -0.17 18.41 14.86
N PRO A 596 -0.75 17.32 15.41
CA PRO A 596 -0.56 15.96 14.91
C PRO A 596 -1.37 15.70 13.62
N LEU A 597 -1.14 16.51 12.59
CA LEU A 597 -1.94 16.55 11.38
C LEU A 597 -1.04 16.46 10.15
N ALA A 598 -1.44 15.65 9.17
CA ALA A 598 -0.85 15.70 7.84
C ALA A 598 -1.52 16.82 7.04
N ILE A 599 -0.73 17.71 6.44
CA ILE A 599 -1.25 18.82 5.64
C ILE A 599 -1.05 18.52 4.16
N GLY A 600 -2.12 18.64 3.37
CA GLY A 600 -2.13 18.33 1.94
C GLY A 600 -2.99 19.32 1.13
N ALA A 601 -3.18 19.01 -0.15
CA ALA A 601 -3.96 19.84 -1.08
C ALA A 601 -5.47 19.55 -1.08
N SER A 602 -5.92 18.56 -0.33
CA SER A 602 -7.34 18.23 -0.21
C SER A 602 -7.58 17.44 1.07
N ASP A 603 -8.78 17.59 1.63
CA ASP A 603 -9.22 16.75 2.74
C ASP A 603 -9.44 15.31 2.25
N GLY A 604 -8.93 14.33 3.01
CA GLY A 604 -9.12 12.93 2.65
C GLY A 604 -8.15 11.96 3.30
N TYR A 605 -8.48 10.67 3.23
CA TYR A 605 -7.60 9.59 3.68
C TYR A 605 -6.62 9.25 2.55
N SER A 606 -5.33 9.51 2.77
CA SER A 606 -4.28 9.08 1.86
C SER A 606 -3.01 8.70 2.61
N THR A 607 -2.15 7.96 1.93
CA THR A 607 -0.87 7.53 2.49
C THR A 607 0.11 8.71 2.43
N ALA A 608 0.57 9.18 3.59
CA ALA A 608 1.72 10.07 3.69
C ALA A 608 2.97 9.25 3.99
N ILE A 609 4.15 9.77 3.61
CA ILE A 609 5.42 9.19 4.04
C ILE A 609 5.89 9.97 5.25
N VAL A 610 6.25 9.27 6.33
CA VAL A 610 6.56 9.87 7.62
C VAL A 610 7.79 9.23 8.24
N LEU A 611 8.57 10.00 8.98
CA LEU A 611 9.74 9.49 9.70
C LEU A 611 9.32 8.91 11.05
N LEU A 612 9.20 7.58 11.15
CA LEU A 612 8.88 6.87 12.40
C LEU A 612 10.03 5.92 12.74
N ASN A 613 10.51 5.95 13.99
CA ASN A 613 11.68 5.16 14.43
C ASN A 613 12.94 5.32 13.55
N ASN A 614 13.19 6.53 13.03
CA ASN A 614 14.32 6.88 12.14
C ASN A 614 14.27 6.18 10.78
N LEU A 615 13.09 5.72 10.35
CA LEU A 615 12.85 5.16 9.02
C LEU A 615 11.64 5.83 8.39
N TYR A 616 11.76 6.20 7.12
CA TYR A 616 10.63 6.71 6.34
C TYR A 616 9.66 5.57 6.02
N GLN A 617 8.41 5.73 6.42
CA GLN A 617 7.37 4.71 6.32
C GLN A 617 6.08 5.31 5.75
N ASN A 618 5.36 4.51 4.98
CA ASN A 618 4.01 4.84 4.55
C ASN A 618 3.06 4.79 5.75
N PHE A 619 2.39 5.89 6.05
CA PHE A 619 1.45 6.02 7.14
C PHE A 619 0.13 6.56 6.60
N ASN A 620 -0.96 5.82 6.80
CA ASN A 620 -2.27 6.26 6.35
C ASN A 620 -2.79 7.33 7.30
N VAL A 621 -2.91 8.55 6.78
CA VAL A 621 -3.28 9.73 7.56
C VAL A 621 -4.46 10.41 6.92
N PHE A 622 -5.27 11.03 7.77
CA PHE A 622 -6.23 11.99 7.29
C PHE A 622 -5.49 13.28 6.99
N HIS A 623 -5.45 13.68 5.72
CA HIS A 623 -4.92 14.97 5.32
C HIS A 623 -5.97 16.05 5.57
N ILE A 624 -5.49 17.18 6.07
CA ILE A 624 -6.26 18.42 6.14
C ILE A 624 -5.73 19.37 5.07
N ASP A 625 -6.64 20.00 4.34
CA ASP A 625 -6.31 21.03 3.36
C ASP A 625 -5.53 22.20 3.99
N LEU A 626 -4.50 22.67 3.27
CA LEU A 626 -3.63 23.75 3.73
C LEU A 626 -4.40 25.06 4.01
N ILE A 627 -5.41 25.40 3.21
CA ILE A 627 -6.21 26.62 3.43
C ILE A 627 -7.01 26.48 4.73
N TYR A 628 -7.67 25.35 4.92
CA TYR A 628 -8.41 25.07 6.15
C TYR A 628 -7.49 25.11 7.37
N PHE A 629 -6.32 24.49 7.30
CA PHE A 629 -5.35 24.51 8.39
C PHE A 629 -4.95 25.95 8.76
N VAL A 630 -4.61 26.79 7.79
CA VAL A 630 -4.16 28.16 8.05
C VAL A 630 -5.31 29.05 8.56
N ARG A 631 -6.49 29.00 7.93
CA ARG A 631 -7.60 29.90 8.25
C ARG A 631 -8.42 29.47 9.46
N ASN A 632 -8.72 28.17 9.55
CA ASN A 632 -9.68 27.66 10.53
C ASN A 632 -8.98 27.15 11.80
N ILE A 633 -7.80 26.52 11.64
CA ILE A 633 -7.04 25.97 12.77
C ILE A 633 -6.08 27.03 13.34
N LEU A 634 -5.16 27.56 12.52
CA LEU A 634 -4.18 28.56 12.99
C LEU A 634 -4.81 29.95 13.17
N LYS A 635 -5.86 30.27 12.41
CA LYS A 635 -6.56 31.56 12.41
C LYS A 635 -5.62 32.74 12.10
N ILE A 636 -4.75 32.54 11.13
CA ILE A 636 -3.83 33.57 10.62
C ILE A 636 -4.09 33.79 9.11
N LEU A 637 -3.70 34.97 8.61
CA LEU A 637 -3.79 35.33 7.19
C LEU A 637 -2.42 35.63 6.57
N THR A 638 -1.38 35.78 7.40
CA THR A 638 -0.02 36.04 6.95
C THR A 638 0.91 35.01 7.60
N ILE A 639 1.73 34.38 6.77
CA ILE A 639 2.80 33.47 7.18
C ILE A 639 4.11 34.11 6.74
N GLU A 640 4.88 34.58 7.72
CA GLU A 640 6.19 35.16 7.49
C GLU A 640 7.14 34.11 6.94
N ASN A 641 7.18 32.92 7.55
CA ASN A 641 8.04 31.81 7.15
C ASN A 641 7.25 30.52 7.08
N LEU A 642 7.22 29.88 5.89
CA LEU A 642 6.69 28.52 5.71
C LEU A 642 7.84 27.56 5.36
N TRP A 643 8.09 26.53 6.15
CA TRP A 643 9.07 25.50 5.83
C TRP A 643 8.33 24.18 5.53
N LEU A 644 8.49 23.67 4.31
CA LEU A 644 7.68 22.58 3.77
C LEU A 644 8.55 21.38 3.38
N ASP A 645 8.27 20.25 4.01
CA ASP A 645 9.01 18.98 3.87
C ASP A 645 8.08 17.77 4.10
N ASN A 646 7.10 17.61 3.22
CA ASN A 646 5.96 16.70 3.42
C ASN A 646 6.00 15.43 2.55
N GLU A 647 7.20 15.01 2.14
CA GLU A 647 7.49 13.73 1.48
C GLU A 647 6.47 13.32 0.39
N TYR A 648 6.64 13.87 -0.81
CA TYR A 648 5.83 13.73 -2.03
C TYR A 648 4.48 14.45 -2.02
N ALA A 649 3.89 14.77 -0.86
CA ALA A 649 2.64 15.54 -0.83
C ALA A 649 2.81 16.98 -1.34
N GLU A 650 4.04 17.49 -1.47
CA GLU A 650 4.34 18.82 -2.01
C GLU A 650 3.85 18.99 -3.44
N TYR A 651 3.84 17.92 -4.23
CA TYR A 651 3.49 17.97 -5.66
C TYR A 651 2.06 18.43 -5.91
N ASP A 652 1.13 18.13 -5.01
CA ASP A 652 -0.25 18.61 -5.10
C ASP A 652 -0.42 20.01 -4.50
N LEU A 653 0.51 20.47 -3.64
CA LEU A 653 0.52 21.82 -3.08
C LEU A 653 1.16 22.87 -4.02
N LEU A 654 2.00 22.48 -4.98
CA LEU A 654 2.69 23.42 -5.88
C LEU A 654 1.77 24.50 -6.50
N PRO A 655 0.53 24.18 -6.97
CA PRO A 655 -0.36 25.19 -7.54
C PRO A 655 -0.91 26.22 -6.54
N TYR A 656 -0.80 25.99 -5.23
CA TYR A 656 -1.28 26.92 -4.20
C TYR A 656 -0.49 28.23 -4.22
N PHE A 657 0.78 28.16 -4.62
CA PHE A 657 1.73 29.28 -4.64
C PHE A 657 1.70 30.10 -5.94
N TYR A 658 0.84 29.74 -6.90
CA TYR A 658 0.67 30.53 -8.12
C TYR A 658 -0.04 31.85 -7.82
N LYS A 659 0.16 32.84 -8.68
CA LYS A 659 -0.59 34.09 -8.63
C LYS A 659 -2.06 33.83 -8.94
N ASN A 660 -2.94 34.33 -8.09
CA ASN A 660 -4.36 33.97 -8.05
C ASN A 660 -4.59 32.46 -7.79
N GLY A 661 -3.63 31.76 -7.19
CA GLY A 661 -3.76 30.38 -6.72
C GLY A 661 -4.60 30.29 -5.44
N GLN A 662 -4.64 29.10 -4.84
CA GLN A 662 -5.49 28.83 -3.67
C GLN A 662 -5.18 29.74 -2.47
N LEU A 663 -3.91 30.10 -2.24
CA LEU A 663 -3.52 31.01 -1.15
C LEU A 663 -4.05 32.43 -1.39
N ASP A 664 -3.80 32.98 -2.59
CA ASP A 664 -4.26 34.32 -2.98
C ASP A 664 -5.79 34.43 -2.97
N GLN A 665 -6.49 33.43 -3.53
CA GLN A 665 -7.96 33.36 -3.55
C GLN A 665 -8.57 33.37 -2.14
N ASN A 666 -7.81 32.89 -1.16
CA ASN A 666 -8.22 32.83 0.24
C ASN A 666 -7.62 33.93 1.11
N GLY A 667 -6.95 34.92 0.50
CA GLY A 667 -6.35 36.05 1.21
C GLY A 667 -5.19 35.68 2.14
N ILE A 668 -4.54 34.53 1.90
CA ILE A 668 -3.38 34.10 2.68
C ILE A 668 -2.11 34.62 1.99
N THR A 669 -1.31 35.40 2.71
CA THR A 669 -0.01 35.89 2.25
C THR A 669 1.11 35.04 2.85
N ILE A 670 1.97 34.49 2.00
CA ILE A 670 3.25 33.88 2.43
C ILE A 670 4.39 34.78 1.99
N CYS A 671 5.19 35.29 2.93
CA CYS A 671 6.29 36.20 2.62
C CYS A 671 7.55 35.49 2.16
N GLN A 672 7.89 34.37 2.77
CA GLN A 672 9.01 33.54 2.35
C GLN A 672 8.77 32.10 2.73
N PHE A 673 9.33 31.18 1.94
CA PHE A 673 9.22 29.77 2.22
C PHE A 673 10.42 28.96 1.75
N ASN A 674 10.71 27.88 2.48
CA ASN A 674 11.64 26.84 2.07
C ASN A 674 10.81 25.62 1.67
N ILE A 675 11.14 25.01 0.54
CA ILE A 675 10.46 23.81 0.06
C ILE A 675 11.47 22.75 -0.37
N GLU A 676 11.20 21.51 0.02
CA GLU A 676 11.86 20.31 -0.48
C GLU A 676 10.94 19.59 -1.47
N ILE A 677 11.38 19.45 -2.72
CA ILE A 677 10.68 18.69 -3.75
C ILE A 677 11.43 17.38 -3.97
N HIS A 678 10.80 16.30 -3.53
CA HIS A 678 11.34 14.95 -3.51
C HIS A 678 11.49 14.39 -4.91
N LEU A 679 12.36 13.38 -5.06
CA LEU A 679 12.76 12.84 -6.36
C LEU A 679 11.54 12.39 -7.17
N ALA A 680 11.36 12.94 -8.38
CA ALA A 680 10.21 12.59 -9.21
C ALA A 680 10.17 11.09 -9.56
N GLN A 681 9.09 10.41 -9.16
CA GLN A 681 8.90 8.96 -9.34
C GLN A 681 8.18 8.60 -10.65
N HIS A 682 7.43 9.54 -11.25
CA HIS A 682 6.62 9.32 -12.45
C HIS A 682 6.57 10.58 -13.33
N ASP A 683 6.18 10.46 -14.61
CA ASP A 683 6.08 11.59 -15.55
C ASP A 683 5.21 12.76 -15.04
N ARG A 684 4.15 12.45 -14.27
CA ARG A 684 3.28 13.48 -13.65
C ARG A 684 4.06 14.39 -12.68
N HIS A 685 5.02 13.87 -11.94
CA HIS A 685 5.83 14.65 -10.99
C HIS A 685 6.75 15.60 -11.76
N TYR A 686 7.43 15.09 -12.79
CA TYR A 686 8.26 15.89 -13.68
C TYR A 686 7.46 17.01 -14.37
N LYS A 687 6.23 16.72 -14.82
CA LYS A 687 5.33 17.71 -15.42
C LYS A 687 4.96 18.81 -14.42
N LYS A 688 4.49 18.43 -13.22
CA LYS A 688 4.12 19.38 -12.16
C LYS A 688 5.28 20.27 -11.72
N PHE A 689 6.47 19.71 -11.58
CA PHE A 689 7.67 20.49 -11.24
C PHE A 689 8.03 21.49 -12.34
N LYS A 690 8.03 21.06 -13.61
CA LYS A 690 8.30 21.95 -14.75
C LYS A 690 7.29 23.09 -14.81
N GLU A 691 6.01 22.77 -14.70
CA GLU A 691 4.92 23.75 -14.65
C GLU A 691 5.09 24.71 -13.47
N PHE A 692 5.44 24.22 -12.28
CA PHE A 692 5.66 25.05 -11.10
C PHE A 692 6.77 26.09 -11.33
N ILE A 693 7.95 25.66 -11.78
CA ILE A 693 9.07 26.59 -12.02
C ILE A 693 8.72 27.61 -13.10
N GLN A 694 8.12 27.17 -14.21
CA GLN A 694 7.70 28.08 -15.29
C GLN A 694 6.68 29.10 -14.78
N LYS A 695 5.68 28.63 -14.03
CA LYS A 695 4.58 29.47 -13.55
C LYS A 695 5.03 30.49 -12.51
N ILE A 696 5.89 30.09 -11.57
CA ILE A 696 6.48 31.00 -10.57
C ILE A 696 7.26 32.13 -11.26
N VAL A 697 8.04 31.82 -12.30
CA VAL A 697 8.79 32.83 -13.07
C VAL A 697 7.85 33.76 -13.85
N GLU A 698 6.82 33.20 -14.48
CA GLU A 698 5.83 33.96 -15.26
C GLU A 698 5.00 34.91 -14.39
N ASP A 699 4.58 34.43 -13.22
CA ASP A 699 3.69 35.15 -12.30
C ASP A 699 4.36 36.36 -11.65
N ARG A 700 5.70 36.35 -11.60
CA ARG A 700 6.54 37.39 -11.00
C ARG A 700 6.16 37.74 -9.56
N GLN A 701 5.77 36.73 -8.78
CA GLN A 701 5.37 36.88 -7.38
C GLN A 701 6.49 36.46 -6.43
N TYR A 702 7.13 35.33 -6.72
CA TYR A 702 8.19 34.75 -5.91
C TYR A 702 9.53 34.72 -6.64
N ALA A 703 10.60 35.08 -5.93
CA ALA A 703 11.97 34.93 -6.42
C ALA A 703 12.51 33.59 -5.90
N ILE A 704 12.98 32.73 -6.81
CA ILE A 704 13.64 31.46 -6.46
C ILE A 704 15.11 31.75 -6.17
N LEU A 705 15.54 31.47 -4.94
CA LEU A 705 16.86 31.76 -4.40
C LEU A 705 17.43 30.50 -3.71
N ASN A 706 18.76 30.38 -3.64
CA ASN A 706 19.46 29.24 -3.03
C ASN A 706 18.94 27.87 -3.51
N HIS A 707 18.60 27.75 -4.80
CA HIS A 707 18.10 26.51 -5.38
C HIS A 707 19.22 25.48 -5.51
N LEU A 708 19.10 24.36 -4.82
CA LEU A 708 20.07 23.26 -4.81
C LEU A 708 19.42 21.94 -5.23
N LEU A 709 20.17 21.12 -5.98
CA LEU A 709 19.81 19.74 -6.31
C LEU A 709 20.79 18.78 -5.64
N VAL A 710 20.32 18.02 -4.65
CA VAL A 710 21.11 17.02 -3.88
C VAL A 710 20.42 15.64 -3.87
N GLY A 711 19.72 15.31 -4.95
CA GLY A 711 18.78 14.18 -5.05
C GLY A 711 17.33 14.67 -4.99
N HIS A 712 17.06 15.66 -4.13
CA HIS A 712 15.85 16.46 -4.07
C HIS A 712 16.15 17.90 -4.45
N HIS A 713 15.13 18.63 -4.92
CA HIS A 713 15.24 20.07 -5.11
C HIS A 713 14.94 20.78 -3.80
N ARG A 714 15.89 21.55 -3.29
CA ARG A 714 15.69 22.45 -2.16
C ARG A 714 15.69 23.88 -2.67
N MET A 715 14.64 24.62 -2.36
CA MET A 715 14.47 25.98 -2.85
C MET A 715 14.03 26.90 -1.71
N TYR A 716 14.60 28.09 -1.68
CA TYR A 716 14.11 29.20 -0.87
C TYR A 716 13.42 30.21 -1.78
N LEU A 717 12.21 30.63 -1.43
CA LEU A 717 11.42 31.55 -2.23
C LEU A 717 11.02 32.77 -1.40
N PHE A 718 11.15 33.96 -1.98
CA PHE A 718 10.75 35.23 -1.35
C PHE A 718 9.68 35.94 -2.18
N ASN A 719 8.59 36.38 -1.54
CA ASN A 719 7.46 37.05 -2.17
C ASN A 719 7.73 38.54 -2.37
N TYR A 720 8.33 38.89 -3.51
CA TYR A 720 8.53 40.29 -3.89
C TYR A 720 7.31 40.91 -4.58
N GLY A 721 6.32 40.09 -4.97
CA GLY A 721 5.07 40.56 -5.56
C GLY A 721 4.09 41.13 -4.53
N ASN A 722 4.25 40.79 -3.25
CA ASN A 722 3.42 41.27 -2.16
C ASN A 722 4.05 42.49 -1.47
N LYS A 723 3.31 43.60 -1.42
CA LYS A 723 3.77 44.88 -0.86
C LYS A 723 4.17 44.76 0.62
N TYR A 724 3.39 44.03 1.43
CA TYR A 724 3.68 43.84 2.85
C TYR A 724 5.01 43.13 3.07
N CYS A 725 5.28 42.07 2.33
CA CYS A 725 6.51 41.30 2.45
C CYS A 725 7.74 42.11 2.03
N VAL A 726 7.60 42.92 0.97
CA VAL A 726 8.66 43.84 0.53
C VAL A 726 8.95 44.92 1.57
N GLU A 727 7.92 45.55 2.11
CA GLU A 727 8.06 46.55 3.18
C GLU A 727 8.74 45.88 4.37
N LYS A 728 8.19 44.79 4.93
CA LYS A 728 8.74 44.14 6.13
C LYS A 728 10.22 43.73 6.02
N TYR A 729 10.65 43.15 4.90
CA TYR A 729 11.97 42.49 4.81
C TYR A 729 13.01 43.24 3.95
N ILE A 730 12.58 44.03 2.97
CA ILE A 730 13.49 44.63 1.98
C ILE A 730 13.63 46.14 2.17
N SER A 731 12.51 46.84 2.34
CA SER A 731 12.48 48.29 2.50
C SER A 731 11.46 48.73 3.57
N PRO A 732 11.66 48.35 4.84
CA PRO A 732 10.74 48.69 5.93
C PRO A 732 10.79 50.16 6.32
#